data_AF-A0A7I8CRW8-F1
#
_entry.id   AF-A0A7I8CRW8-F1
#
_cell.length_a   1.000
_cell.length_b   1.000
_cell.length_c   1.000
_cell.angle_alpha   90.00
_cell.angle_beta   90.00
_cell.angle_gamma   90.00
#
_symmetry.space_group_name_H-M   'P 1'
#
loop_
_entity.id
_entity.type
_entity.pdbx_description
1 polymer ?
#
loop_
_entity_poly.entity_id
_entity_poly.type
_entity_poly.pdbx_seq_one_letter_code
_entity_poly.pdbx_strand_id
1 'polypeptide(L)'
;MNAPERAVLIELIAPLSGVLVPIDSVPDPVFAQKMVGDGISLDPTSNELLAPAAGTVTLLHAAHHAVTIKADSGLEILMHIGIDTVSLKGEGFTPLVAQGDRVAAGQPMIRFDTDLVARKARSLLTQIIVINSDRVQQLKRHTGVVVAGRSVLLEVELKQPGSASFGLVQLHAPVSGVMVPLETIPDPVFSQKMVGDGVSIDPISTELLAPLPGKVTQLHSAGHAVTITADNGLEVLLHIGLDTVLLRGEGFTPLVKEGDSVVLDQPLIRFDPVVVGAKAVSLLTQMVIANGDLVTRYLPAKGLVTAGVDTALSVELAGGAPKEVIVGASSVYSDEVTLPNPAGLHARPAAVFAAEAKKYTSDIRLLRGSDTANAKSVVSIMVLATKFGDKVRVQATGPDAGEATGKLAHLLAEGSGEKPGDAPAPAADAPVATPVVAEVRAAPANANELTGVSASPGLAVGKIVQFRHEVIDVKETGESPQRERAQLESARHEARQQIEALKSRLTDPSKKQILDAHLELLDDPDLNDLAIGSISEGKSAGFAWRDAFQKQAATLEKLDNPLLRERAGDIRDVGRRVLGLLAGVRQTQIEVPGDSILIAEELSPSDTASLDRSKVLGFCTTTGGATSHVAILARSLAIPAICGIDEAALQLADGTLVVLDGSHGSLRCDPDAKDLAKARERIERQTARRKEEKLAAVRLAATSDGHRVEVVANIRNAQEARDAVAAGAEGVGLLRSEFLFDDRDTAPSEDEQAAEYCAVAEALGPERPLVIRTLDVGGDKPLSYMPLPREDNPFLGLRGVRVSLDRPDIFRTQLRAILRTATIGNLHVMFPMVTTIDEVLAAKKILFEEAGDQARGVKVGVMIEVPAAALIAGQLAREVDFFSIGTNDLTQYTLAMDRGHPKLARQADALHPAVLRLIGMTVDGAHEHGKWVGVCGGIASDAMAVPVLVGLGVDELSVSVPAVGSIKAQLARVTMDSARQLATEVLRLGTAAEVRALLAPFAE
;
A
#
# COMPACT_ATOMS: atom_id res chain seq x y z
N MET A 1 48.21 -54.28 -26.86
CA MET A 1 48.28 -53.26 -27.92
C MET A 1 47.01 -53.36 -28.75
N ASN A 2 45.98 -52.61 -28.37
CA ASN A 2 44.87 -52.22 -29.25
C ASN A 2 44.99 -50.71 -29.42
N ALA A 3 44.92 -50.23 -30.66
CA ALA A 3 45.17 -48.85 -31.07
C ALA A 3 44.21 -47.85 -30.39
N PRO A 4 44.59 -46.58 -30.19
CA PRO A 4 43.68 -45.59 -29.63
C PRO A 4 42.55 -45.31 -30.64
N GLU A 5 41.31 -45.52 -30.22
CA GLU A 5 40.13 -45.07 -30.96
C GLU A 5 40.16 -43.54 -31.03
N ARG A 6 40.24 -42.99 -32.24
CA ARG A 6 40.29 -41.54 -32.47
C ARG A 6 38.90 -40.92 -32.23
N ALA A 7 38.87 -39.79 -31.52
CA ALA A 7 37.68 -38.96 -31.39
C ALA A 7 37.17 -38.51 -32.76
N VAL A 8 35.84 -38.43 -32.93
CA VAL A 8 35.21 -38.04 -34.20
C VAL A 8 35.16 -36.51 -34.25
N LEU A 9 36.13 -35.92 -34.96
CA LEU A 9 36.18 -34.49 -35.24
C LEU A 9 35.40 -34.17 -36.52
N ILE A 10 34.50 -33.20 -36.44
CA ILE A 10 33.64 -32.75 -37.55
C ILE A 10 33.93 -31.29 -37.82
N GLU A 11 34.19 -30.99 -39.10
CA GLU A 11 34.38 -29.62 -39.56
C GLU A 11 33.09 -29.10 -40.19
N LEU A 12 32.57 -28.00 -39.66
CA LEU A 12 31.45 -27.28 -40.25
C LEU A 12 32.00 -26.16 -41.12
N ILE A 13 31.69 -26.20 -42.41
CA ILE A 13 32.12 -25.15 -43.34
C ILE A 13 31.24 -23.91 -43.21
N ALA A 14 31.81 -22.74 -43.48
CA ALA A 14 31.12 -21.47 -43.40
C ALA A 14 29.93 -21.46 -44.38
N PRO A 15 28.70 -21.25 -43.91
CA PRO A 15 27.53 -21.26 -44.78
C PRO A 15 27.38 -19.94 -45.58
N LEU A 16 28.12 -18.89 -45.20
CA LEU A 16 28.18 -17.60 -45.88
C LEU A 16 29.62 -17.09 -45.92
N SER A 17 29.91 -16.22 -46.89
CA SER A 17 31.16 -15.44 -46.92
C SER A 17 30.97 -14.21 -46.04
N GLY A 18 31.95 -13.85 -45.23
CA GLY A 18 31.79 -12.73 -44.30
C GLY A 18 32.84 -12.69 -43.20
N VAL A 19 32.63 -11.80 -42.24
CA VAL A 19 33.50 -11.70 -41.06
C VAL A 19 32.88 -12.48 -39.92
N LEU A 20 33.65 -13.39 -39.30
CA LEU A 20 33.21 -14.10 -38.10
C LEU A 20 33.20 -13.16 -36.90
N VAL A 21 32.11 -13.22 -36.15
CA VAL A 21 31.85 -12.39 -34.97
C VAL A 21 31.55 -13.32 -33.79
N PRO A 22 32.15 -13.09 -32.60
CA PRO A 22 31.86 -13.89 -31.41
C PRO A 22 30.36 -13.88 -31.11
N ILE A 23 29.79 -15.06 -30.82
CA ILE A 23 28.34 -15.19 -30.59
C ILE A 23 27.86 -14.30 -29.43
N ASP A 24 28.69 -14.14 -28.38
CA ASP A 24 28.42 -13.31 -27.20
C ASP A 24 28.36 -11.80 -27.49
N SER A 25 28.82 -11.37 -28.68
CA SER A 25 28.80 -9.98 -29.11
C SER A 25 27.61 -9.63 -30.04
N VAL A 26 26.73 -10.61 -30.28
CA VAL A 26 25.50 -10.41 -31.05
C VAL A 26 24.53 -9.54 -30.24
N PRO A 27 23.90 -8.50 -30.81
CA PRO A 27 23.02 -7.57 -30.09
C PRO A 27 21.60 -8.14 -29.85
N ASP A 28 21.54 -9.41 -29.45
CA ASP A 28 20.34 -10.16 -29.07
C ASP A 28 20.68 -11.08 -27.89
N PRO A 29 20.07 -10.89 -26.69
CA PRO A 29 20.42 -11.64 -25.50
C PRO A 29 20.22 -13.16 -25.61
N VAL A 30 19.27 -13.61 -26.44
CA VAL A 30 18.97 -15.05 -26.62
C VAL A 30 20.14 -15.76 -27.29
N PHE A 31 20.74 -15.12 -28.32
CA PHE A 31 21.91 -15.66 -29.01
C PHE A 31 23.22 -15.36 -28.27
N ALA A 32 23.37 -14.15 -27.70
CA ALA A 32 24.59 -13.75 -26.99
C ALA A 32 24.83 -14.50 -25.68
N GLN A 33 23.76 -14.92 -25.00
CA GLN A 33 23.86 -15.78 -23.81
C GLN A 33 23.81 -17.26 -24.16
N LYS A 34 23.83 -17.62 -25.46
CA LYS A 34 23.85 -18.99 -25.99
C LYS A 34 22.66 -19.85 -25.54
N MET A 35 21.51 -19.24 -25.23
CA MET A 35 20.34 -19.93 -24.68
C MET A 35 19.77 -21.00 -25.63
N VAL A 36 19.96 -20.84 -26.94
CA VAL A 36 19.47 -21.78 -27.97
C VAL A 36 20.49 -22.88 -28.27
N GLY A 37 21.75 -22.70 -27.87
CA GLY A 37 22.86 -23.58 -28.18
C GLY A 37 24.14 -22.78 -28.44
N ASP A 38 25.27 -23.48 -28.48
CA ASP A 38 26.57 -22.84 -28.67
C ASP A 38 26.96 -22.76 -30.16
N GLY A 39 27.64 -21.67 -30.56
CA GLY A 39 27.88 -21.40 -31.97
C GLY A 39 28.75 -20.19 -32.25
N ILE A 40 28.62 -19.65 -33.46
CA ILE A 40 29.32 -18.45 -33.91
C ILE A 40 28.41 -17.60 -34.80
N SER A 41 28.61 -16.28 -34.76
CA SER A 41 27.90 -15.35 -35.63
C SER A 41 28.79 -14.93 -36.80
N LEU A 42 28.17 -14.51 -37.90
CA LEU A 42 28.87 -14.11 -39.12
C LEU A 42 28.17 -12.90 -39.72
N ASP A 43 28.94 -11.85 -40.05
CA ASP A 43 28.45 -10.68 -40.79
C ASP A 43 28.58 -10.93 -42.31
N PRO A 44 27.46 -11.16 -43.04
CA PRO A 44 27.52 -11.75 -44.37
C PRO A 44 27.82 -10.73 -45.47
N THR A 45 28.66 -11.15 -46.40
CA THR A 45 28.99 -10.45 -47.66
C THR A 45 28.49 -11.20 -48.90
N SER A 46 28.00 -12.44 -48.71
CA SER A 46 27.28 -13.22 -49.72
C SER A 46 25.81 -13.32 -49.37
N ASN A 47 24.98 -13.63 -50.36
CA ASN A 47 23.52 -13.58 -50.28
C ASN A 47 22.84 -14.96 -50.45
N GLU A 48 23.62 -16.04 -50.39
CA GLU A 48 23.12 -17.43 -50.44
C GLU A 48 23.65 -18.22 -49.24
N LEU A 49 22.76 -18.65 -48.35
CA LEU A 49 23.06 -19.49 -47.21
C LEU A 49 23.23 -20.94 -47.66
N LEU A 50 24.44 -21.48 -47.51
CA LEU A 50 24.82 -22.84 -47.87
C LEU A 50 24.71 -23.80 -46.67
N ALA A 51 24.56 -25.10 -46.92
CA ALA A 51 24.60 -26.11 -45.86
C ALA A 51 26.02 -26.26 -45.27
N PRO A 52 26.24 -26.11 -43.95
CA PRO A 52 27.55 -26.21 -43.34
C PRO A 52 28.05 -27.67 -43.20
N ALA A 53 27.18 -28.65 -43.39
CA ALA A 53 27.50 -30.07 -43.44
C ALA A 53 26.42 -30.84 -44.24
N ALA A 54 26.70 -32.07 -44.63
CA ALA A 54 25.71 -32.96 -45.24
C ALA A 54 24.72 -33.49 -44.18
N GLY A 55 23.43 -33.49 -44.49
CA GLY A 55 22.39 -33.90 -43.55
C GLY A 55 20.97 -33.70 -44.08
N THR A 56 19.99 -33.82 -43.18
CA THR A 56 18.57 -33.63 -43.51
C THR A 56 18.05 -32.34 -42.91
N VAL A 57 17.29 -31.55 -43.69
CA VAL A 57 16.62 -30.35 -43.20
C VAL A 57 15.51 -30.75 -42.24
N THR A 58 15.68 -30.51 -40.94
CA THR A 58 14.69 -30.91 -39.93
C THR A 58 13.65 -29.84 -39.68
N LEU A 59 14.00 -28.58 -39.89
CA LEU A 59 13.09 -27.45 -39.72
C LEU A 59 13.45 -26.36 -40.71
N LEU A 60 12.46 -25.86 -41.45
CA LEU A 60 12.55 -24.63 -42.20
C LEU A 60 11.48 -23.69 -41.66
N HIS A 61 11.89 -22.54 -41.12
CA HIS A 61 10.95 -21.62 -40.50
C HIS A 61 10.00 -21.03 -41.55
N ALA A 62 8.72 -20.82 -41.20
CA ALA A 62 7.68 -20.39 -42.15
C ALA A 62 7.95 -19.03 -42.82
N ALA A 63 8.74 -18.17 -42.16
CA ALA A 63 9.22 -16.89 -42.72
C ALA A 63 10.57 -17.01 -43.46
N HIS A 64 11.06 -18.23 -43.71
CA HIS A 64 12.23 -18.59 -44.50
C HIS A 64 13.56 -17.87 -44.19
N HIS A 65 13.70 -17.28 -43.00
CA HIS A 65 14.96 -16.64 -42.56
C HIS A 65 15.82 -17.56 -41.70
N ALA A 66 15.30 -18.72 -41.29
CA ALA A 66 16.02 -19.67 -40.45
C ALA A 66 15.77 -21.12 -40.89
N VAL A 67 16.81 -21.94 -40.80
CA VAL A 67 16.79 -23.36 -41.18
C VAL A 67 17.66 -24.18 -40.24
N THR A 68 17.15 -25.33 -39.81
CA THR A 68 17.89 -26.31 -39.01
C THR A 68 18.16 -27.54 -39.85
N ILE A 69 19.41 -28.01 -39.84
CA ILE A 69 19.79 -29.29 -40.42
C ILE A 69 20.24 -30.24 -39.32
N LYS A 70 19.85 -31.51 -39.43
CA LYS A 70 20.47 -32.60 -38.70
C LYS A 70 21.53 -33.23 -39.59
N ALA A 71 22.79 -32.92 -39.31
CA ALA A 71 23.93 -33.47 -40.02
C ALA A 71 23.95 -35.01 -39.89
N ASP A 72 24.58 -35.70 -40.83
CA ASP A 72 24.69 -37.16 -40.81
C ASP A 72 25.44 -37.69 -39.58
N SER A 73 26.26 -36.86 -38.94
CA SER A 73 26.88 -37.11 -37.64
C SER A 73 25.92 -37.09 -36.45
N GLY A 74 24.70 -36.58 -36.67
CA GLY A 74 23.66 -36.38 -35.66
C GLY A 74 23.72 -35.03 -34.94
N LEU A 75 24.60 -34.12 -35.33
CA LEU A 75 24.57 -32.72 -34.89
C LEU A 75 23.37 -32.00 -35.48
N GLU A 76 22.68 -31.21 -34.66
CA GLU A 76 21.59 -30.35 -35.12
C GLU A 76 22.10 -28.91 -35.14
N ILE A 77 22.06 -28.31 -36.34
CA ILE A 77 22.69 -27.02 -36.64
C ILE A 77 21.60 -26.07 -37.11
N LEU A 78 21.31 -25.06 -36.30
CA LEU A 78 20.42 -23.95 -36.63
C LEU A 78 21.22 -22.84 -37.30
N MET A 79 20.76 -22.39 -38.46
CA MET A 79 21.25 -21.20 -39.13
C MET A 79 20.14 -20.15 -39.19
N HIS A 80 20.37 -18.99 -38.59
CA HIS A 80 19.40 -17.91 -38.49
C HIS A 80 19.94 -16.64 -39.16
N ILE A 81 19.34 -16.22 -40.28
CA ILE A 81 19.79 -15.09 -41.08
C ILE A 81 19.22 -13.79 -40.50
N GLY A 82 20.09 -12.91 -40.00
CA GLY A 82 19.74 -11.63 -39.41
C GLY A 82 19.03 -11.73 -38.05
N ILE A 83 18.88 -10.59 -37.36
CA ILE A 83 18.19 -10.47 -36.07
C ILE A 83 16.85 -9.76 -36.29
N ASP A 84 15.80 -10.24 -35.64
CA ASP A 84 14.40 -9.78 -35.77
C ASP A 84 13.78 -9.97 -37.18
N THR A 85 14.34 -10.87 -38.00
CA THR A 85 13.90 -11.13 -39.39
C THR A 85 12.58 -11.90 -39.52
N VAL A 86 12.03 -12.44 -38.40
CA VAL A 86 10.68 -13.03 -38.34
C VAL A 86 9.61 -12.03 -38.80
N SER A 87 9.78 -10.75 -38.44
CA SER A 87 8.86 -9.65 -38.77
C SER A 87 8.72 -9.37 -40.27
N LEU A 88 9.70 -9.80 -41.08
CA LEU A 88 9.70 -9.67 -42.54
C LEU A 88 8.74 -10.65 -43.23
N LYS A 89 8.19 -11.63 -42.50
CA LYS A 89 7.17 -12.59 -42.98
C LYS A 89 7.54 -13.26 -44.32
N GLY A 90 8.83 -13.52 -44.56
CA GLY A 90 9.36 -14.13 -45.77
C GLY A 90 9.75 -13.16 -46.89
N GLU A 91 9.50 -11.85 -46.74
CA GLU A 91 9.95 -10.84 -47.70
C GLU A 91 11.49 -10.76 -47.71
N GLY A 92 12.08 -10.93 -48.89
CA GLY A 92 13.54 -10.93 -49.05
C GLY A 92 14.21 -12.29 -48.86
N PHE A 93 13.48 -13.38 -48.61
CA PHE A 93 14.02 -14.74 -48.47
C PHE A 93 13.36 -15.71 -49.45
N THR A 94 14.18 -16.45 -50.21
CA THR A 94 13.74 -17.47 -51.17
C THR A 94 14.32 -18.83 -50.74
N PRO A 95 13.50 -19.75 -50.20
CA PRO A 95 13.98 -21.09 -49.86
C PRO A 95 14.25 -21.90 -51.14
N LEU A 96 15.36 -22.62 -51.15
CA LEU A 96 15.79 -23.51 -52.25
C LEU A 96 15.65 -24.99 -51.88
N VAL A 97 15.27 -25.27 -50.63
CA VAL A 97 15.07 -26.60 -50.04
C VAL A 97 13.78 -26.61 -49.22
N ALA A 98 13.20 -27.78 -49.01
CA ALA A 98 12.04 -28.01 -48.16
C ALA A 98 12.41 -28.84 -46.91
N GLN A 99 11.56 -28.78 -45.89
CA GLN A 99 11.71 -29.61 -44.70
C GLN A 99 11.61 -31.10 -45.09
N GLY A 100 12.57 -31.90 -44.62
CA GLY A 100 12.72 -33.31 -44.98
C GLY A 100 13.70 -33.57 -46.14
N ASP A 101 14.11 -32.54 -46.89
CA ASP A 101 15.10 -32.70 -47.96
C ASP A 101 16.47 -33.05 -47.40
N ARG A 102 17.22 -33.89 -48.14
CA ARG A 102 18.62 -34.18 -47.85
C ARG A 102 19.52 -33.24 -48.63
N VAL A 103 20.47 -32.60 -47.95
CA VAL A 103 21.39 -31.62 -48.51
C VAL A 103 22.84 -32.09 -48.38
N ALA A 104 23.67 -31.79 -49.38
CA ALA A 104 25.12 -31.98 -49.30
C ALA A 104 25.81 -30.74 -48.69
N ALA A 105 26.99 -30.94 -48.07
CA ALA A 105 27.78 -29.81 -47.56
C ALA A 105 28.10 -28.82 -48.70
N GLY A 106 27.83 -27.53 -48.49
CA GLY A 106 28.00 -26.46 -49.46
C GLY A 106 26.83 -26.27 -50.42
N GLN A 107 25.76 -27.06 -50.33
CA GLN A 107 24.57 -26.89 -51.16
C GLN A 107 23.77 -25.63 -50.74
N PRO A 108 23.33 -24.78 -51.68
CA PRO A 108 22.48 -23.62 -51.36
C PRO A 108 21.13 -24.04 -50.77
N MET A 109 20.73 -23.40 -49.67
CA MET A 109 19.47 -23.67 -48.97
C MET A 109 18.52 -22.48 -48.97
N ILE A 110 19.03 -21.27 -48.78
CA ILE A 110 18.20 -20.04 -48.78
C ILE A 110 18.96 -18.95 -49.51
N ARG A 111 18.33 -18.35 -50.52
CA ARG A 111 18.81 -17.10 -51.13
C ARG A 111 18.09 -15.92 -50.49
N PHE A 112 18.80 -14.88 -50.10
CA PHE A 112 18.19 -13.71 -49.47
C PHE A 112 18.71 -12.39 -50.06
N ASP A 113 17.89 -11.34 -50.03
CA ASP A 113 18.28 -10.01 -50.48
C ASP A 113 18.97 -9.26 -49.33
N THR A 114 20.30 -9.17 -49.39
CA THR A 114 21.12 -8.55 -48.33
C THR A 114 20.76 -7.09 -48.10
N ASP A 115 20.47 -6.33 -49.16
CA ASP A 115 20.16 -4.89 -49.04
C ASP A 115 18.78 -4.68 -48.41
N LEU A 116 17.80 -5.50 -48.78
CA LEU A 116 16.46 -5.44 -48.20
C LEU A 116 16.50 -5.83 -46.71
N VAL A 117 17.17 -6.94 -46.38
CA VAL A 117 17.25 -7.42 -45.00
C VAL A 117 18.08 -6.44 -44.15
N ALA A 118 19.17 -5.86 -44.64
CA ALA A 118 19.93 -4.83 -43.92
C ALA A 118 19.10 -3.58 -43.58
N ARG A 119 18.18 -3.19 -44.47
CA ARG A 119 17.36 -1.98 -44.26
C ARG A 119 16.18 -2.22 -43.33
N LYS A 120 15.63 -3.44 -43.31
CA LYS A 120 14.38 -3.73 -42.60
C LYS A 120 14.57 -4.58 -41.33
N ALA A 121 15.68 -5.29 -41.19
CA ALA A 121 16.01 -6.04 -39.99
C ALA A 121 16.96 -5.26 -39.09
N ARG A 122 16.99 -5.60 -37.80
CA ARG A 122 17.83 -4.92 -36.81
C ARG A 122 19.33 -5.13 -37.06
N SER A 123 19.69 -6.27 -37.63
CA SER A 123 21.06 -6.61 -38.02
C SER A 123 21.07 -7.72 -39.07
N LEU A 124 22.08 -7.73 -39.94
CA LEU A 124 22.35 -8.82 -40.89
C LEU A 124 23.19 -9.97 -40.31
N LEU A 125 23.70 -9.80 -39.08
CA LEU A 125 24.49 -10.85 -38.43
C LEU A 125 23.70 -12.15 -38.47
N THR A 126 24.32 -13.20 -38.99
CA THR A 126 23.73 -14.51 -39.20
C THR A 126 24.35 -15.49 -38.21
N GLN A 127 23.52 -16.18 -37.44
CA GLN A 127 23.96 -17.08 -36.38
C GLN A 127 24.02 -18.52 -36.88
N ILE A 128 25.13 -19.21 -36.61
CA ILE A 128 25.30 -20.64 -36.89
C ILE A 128 25.51 -21.34 -35.55
N ILE A 129 24.50 -22.10 -35.11
CA ILE A 129 24.37 -22.59 -33.73
C ILE A 129 24.18 -24.10 -33.72
N VAL A 130 24.87 -24.80 -32.83
CA VAL A 130 24.68 -26.22 -32.54
C VAL A 130 23.71 -26.38 -31.37
N ILE A 131 22.50 -26.85 -31.65
CA ILE A 131 21.38 -26.83 -30.67
C ILE A 131 21.38 -28.03 -29.71
N ASN A 132 22.05 -29.13 -30.07
CA ASN A 132 22.25 -30.30 -29.20
C ASN A 132 23.69 -30.35 -28.68
N SER A 133 24.06 -29.31 -27.92
CA SER A 133 25.41 -29.12 -27.37
C SER A 133 25.80 -30.20 -26.36
N ASP A 134 24.85 -30.97 -25.83
CA ASP A 134 25.07 -32.15 -24.98
C ASP A 134 25.92 -33.23 -25.66
N ARG A 135 25.83 -33.35 -26.99
CA ARG A 135 26.60 -34.31 -27.80
C ARG A 135 28.01 -33.82 -28.16
N VAL A 136 28.28 -32.54 -27.95
CA VAL A 136 29.56 -31.90 -28.26
C VAL A 136 30.47 -31.97 -27.05
N GLN A 137 31.65 -32.58 -27.23
CA GLN A 137 32.70 -32.63 -26.21
C GLN A 137 33.50 -31.33 -26.19
N GLN A 138 33.87 -30.84 -27.38
CA GLN A 138 34.61 -29.60 -27.53
C GLN A 138 34.22 -28.92 -28.85
N LEU A 139 34.08 -27.59 -28.82
CA LEU A 139 33.73 -26.76 -29.97
C LEU A 139 34.72 -25.62 -30.14
N LYS A 140 35.50 -25.66 -31.22
CA LYS A 140 36.54 -24.68 -31.53
C LYS A 140 36.06 -23.76 -32.67
N ARG A 141 36.11 -22.46 -32.40
CA ARG A 141 35.67 -21.39 -33.31
C ARG A 141 36.86 -20.84 -34.08
N HIS A 142 36.71 -20.73 -35.39
CA HIS A 142 37.64 -19.93 -36.20
C HIS A 142 37.33 -18.44 -36.05
N THR A 143 38.30 -17.58 -36.38
CA THR A 143 38.15 -16.12 -36.32
C THR A 143 38.64 -15.49 -37.62
N GLY A 144 38.14 -14.30 -37.95
CA GLY A 144 38.52 -13.58 -39.17
C GLY A 144 37.53 -13.75 -40.33
N VAL A 145 37.98 -13.48 -41.55
CA VAL A 145 37.15 -13.49 -42.77
C VAL A 145 37.08 -14.91 -43.33
N VAL A 146 35.87 -15.36 -43.64
CA VAL A 146 35.59 -16.70 -44.20
C VAL A 146 34.91 -16.62 -45.56
N VAL A 147 35.08 -17.66 -46.37
CA VAL A 147 34.46 -17.80 -47.69
C VAL A 147 33.47 -18.96 -47.67
N ALA A 148 32.23 -18.70 -48.11
CA ALA A 148 31.14 -19.65 -48.14
C ALA A 148 31.53 -20.96 -48.83
N GLY A 149 31.24 -22.09 -48.19
CA GLY A 149 31.45 -23.43 -48.74
C GLY A 149 32.91 -23.88 -48.84
N ARG A 150 33.88 -23.07 -48.38
CA ARG A 150 35.33 -23.40 -48.45
C ARG A 150 36.02 -23.31 -47.10
N SER A 151 35.82 -22.22 -46.37
CA SER A 151 36.45 -22.01 -45.08
C SER A 151 35.75 -22.83 -43.99
N VAL A 152 36.51 -23.40 -43.04
CA VAL A 152 35.94 -24.03 -41.85
C VAL A 152 35.59 -22.96 -40.83
N LEU A 153 34.37 -23.00 -40.29
CA LEU A 153 33.89 -22.04 -39.30
C LEU A 153 33.94 -22.61 -37.86
N LEU A 154 33.59 -23.88 -37.70
CA LEU A 154 33.61 -24.61 -36.43
C LEU A 154 34.26 -25.98 -36.61
N GLU A 155 35.15 -26.34 -35.69
CA GLU A 155 35.62 -27.71 -35.48
C GLU A 155 34.90 -28.26 -34.24
N VAL A 156 34.15 -29.34 -34.40
CA VAL A 156 33.28 -29.91 -33.36
C VAL A 156 33.71 -31.35 -33.08
N GLU A 157 34.13 -31.63 -31.85
CA GLU A 157 34.47 -32.97 -31.38
C GLU A 157 33.27 -33.60 -30.68
N LEU A 158 32.83 -34.79 -31.14
CA LEU A 158 31.67 -35.47 -30.57
C LEU A 158 32.02 -36.45 -29.45
N LYS A 159 31.16 -36.47 -28.42
CA LYS A 159 31.21 -37.49 -27.37
C LYS A 159 30.89 -38.87 -27.94
N GLN A 160 31.76 -39.85 -27.73
CA GLN A 160 31.56 -41.21 -28.26
C GLN A 160 30.40 -41.94 -27.57
N PRO A 161 29.62 -42.77 -28.29
CA PRO A 161 28.49 -43.46 -27.71
C PRO A 161 28.90 -44.80 -27.07
N GLY A 162 28.77 -44.89 -25.75
CA GLY A 162 28.57 -46.17 -25.05
C GLY A 162 28.97 -46.21 -23.57
N SER A 163 28.01 -46.05 -22.64
CA SER A 163 27.47 -47.12 -21.77
C SER A 163 26.85 -46.56 -20.47
N ALA A 164 25.71 -47.16 -20.08
CA ALA A 164 24.95 -47.01 -18.83
C ALA A 164 24.16 -45.69 -18.60
N SER A 165 22.83 -45.82 -18.52
CA SER A 165 21.89 -44.77 -18.15
C SER A 165 21.92 -44.52 -16.64
N PHE A 166 22.43 -43.36 -16.22
CA PHE A 166 22.20 -42.84 -14.87
C PHE A 166 21.06 -41.83 -14.94
N GLY A 167 20.02 -42.02 -14.13
CA GLY A 167 18.95 -41.04 -14.02
C GLY A 167 17.85 -41.44 -13.06
N LEU A 168 17.33 -42.67 -13.10
CA LEU A 168 16.16 -43.08 -12.30
C LEU A 168 16.54 -44.01 -11.14
N VAL A 169 16.19 -43.64 -9.92
CA VAL A 169 16.36 -44.43 -8.68
C VAL A 169 14.98 -44.78 -8.12
N GLN A 170 14.75 -46.05 -7.80
CA GLN A 170 13.48 -46.53 -7.24
C GLN A 170 13.65 -46.82 -5.74
N LEU A 171 12.74 -46.29 -4.92
CA LEU A 171 12.68 -46.50 -3.49
C LEU A 171 11.52 -47.43 -3.15
N HIS A 172 11.83 -48.56 -2.53
CA HIS A 172 10.83 -49.51 -2.08
C HIS A 172 10.00 -48.94 -0.93
N ALA A 173 8.76 -49.42 -0.78
CA ALA A 173 7.93 -49.10 0.36
C ALA A 173 8.62 -49.61 1.65
N PRO A 174 8.91 -48.73 2.62
CA PRO A 174 9.58 -49.13 3.86
C PRO A 174 8.61 -49.79 4.87
N VAL A 175 7.30 -49.62 4.67
CA VAL A 175 6.22 -50.29 5.42
C VAL A 175 5.09 -50.66 4.45
N SER A 176 4.34 -51.71 4.76
CA SER A 176 3.13 -52.07 4.01
C SER A 176 2.02 -51.15 4.48
N GLY A 177 1.20 -50.62 3.58
CA GLY A 177 0.18 -49.64 3.97
C GLY A 177 -0.45 -48.89 2.81
N VAL A 178 -1.32 -47.94 3.15
CA VAL A 178 -1.99 -47.08 2.16
C VAL A 178 -1.15 -45.83 1.96
N MET A 179 -0.83 -45.50 0.70
CA MET A 179 -0.15 -44.25 0.35
C MET A 179 -1.05 -43.05 0.66
N VAL A 180 -0.51 -42.10 1.44
CA VAL A 180 -1.18 -40.85 1.82
C VAL A 180 -0.36 -39.67 1.26
N PRO A 181 -0.98 -38.70 0.54
CA PRO A 181 -0.27 -37.52 0.06
C PRO A 181 0.36 -36.75 1.21
N LEU A 182 1.64 -36.39 1.05
CA LEU A 182 2.43 -35.76 2.12
C LEU A 182 1.79 -34.46 2.61
N GLU A 183 1.16 -33.71 1.70
CA GLU A 183 0.49 -32.43 1.94
C GLU A 183 -0.77 -32.54 2.81
N THR A 184 -1.31 -33.75 2.99
CA THR A 184 -2.56 -33.99 3.75
C THR A 184 -2.31 -34.42 5.20
N ILE A 185 -1.05 -34.50 5.60
CA ILE A 185 -0.64 -34.98 6.92
C ILE A 185 -0.79 -33.86 7.97
N PRO A 186 -1.32 -34.15 9.17
CA PRO A 186 -1.53 -33.16 10.23
C PRO A 186 -0.24 -32.81 10.99
N ASP A 187 0.86 -32.59 10.26
CA ASP A 187 2.14 -32.09 10.77
C ASP A 187 2.74 -31.11 9.75
N PRO A 188 2.87 -29.81 10.08
CA PRO A 188 3.40 -28.79 9.18
C PRO A 188 4.81 -29.07 8.67
N VAL A 189 5.66 -29.76 9.44
CA VAL A 189 7.05 -30.06 9.05
C VAL A 189 7.08 -30.96 7.82
N PHE A 190 6.18 -31.95 7.77
CA PHE A 190 6.10 -32.88 6.63
C PHE A 190 5.13 -32.38 5.55
N SER A 191 3.96 -31.84 5.92
CA SER A 191 2.97 -31.39 4.94
C SER A 191 3.41 -30.17 4.12
N GLN A 192 4.27 -29.32 4.68
CA GLN A 192 4.91 -28.22 3.96
C GLN A 192 6.31 -28.57 3.44
N LYS A 193 6.70 -29.85 3.49
CA LYS A 193 7.95 -30.39 2.90
C LYS A 193 9.23 -29.75 3.45
N MET A 194 9.21 -29.30 4.71
CA MET A 194 10.34 -28.59 5.33
C MET A 194 11.60 -29.44 5.48
N VAL A 195 11.44 -30.76 5.57
CA VAL A 195 12.54 -31.74 5.68
C VAL A 195 12.81 -32.48 4.37
N GLY A 196 12.19 -32.05 3.27
CA GLY A 196 12.34 -32.61 1.93
C GLY A 196 11.02 -33.08 1.29
N ASP A 197 11.09 -33.41 0.00
CA ASP A 197 10.00 -34.02 -0.75
C ASP A 197 9.96 -35.54 -0.53
N GLY A 198 8.77 -36.15 -0.59
CA GLY A 198 8.64 -37.56 -0.26
C GLY A 198 7.21 -38.07 -0.30
N VAL A 199 6.98 -39.17 0.41
CA VAL A 199 5.69 -39.84 0.53
C VAL A 199 5.41 -40.21 1.97
N SER A 200 4.13 -40.41 2.29
CA SER A 200 3.75 -41.02 3.55
C SER A 200 2.86 -42.24 3.34
N ILE A 201 2.97 -43.17 4.27
CA ILE A 201 2.28 -44.45 4.25
C ILE A 201 1.60 -44.63 5.60
N ASP A 202 0.31 -44.95 5.60
CA ASP A 202 -0.41 -45.40 6.79
C ASP A 202 -0.12 -46.89 7.03
N PRO A 203 0.71 -47.26 8.03
CA PRO A 203 1.31 -48.59 8.10
C PRO A 203 0.34 -49.64 8.64
N ILE A 204 0.36 -50.82 8.00
CA ILE A 204 -0.24 -52.07 8.49
C ILE A 204 0.80 -53.12 8.87
N SER A 205 2.08 -52.86 8.61
CA SER A 205 3.21 -53.69 9.06
C SER A 205 3.83 -53.14 10.35
N THR A 206 4.57 -53.99 11.07
CA THR A 206 5.21 -53.67 12.36
C THR A 206 6.73 -53.50 12.27
N GLU A 207 7.28 -53.55 11.06
CA GLU A 207 8.71 -53.38 10.78
C GLU A 207 8.90 -52.33 9.69
N LEU A 208 9.89 -51.48 9.90
CA LEU A 208 10.39 -50.50 8.93
C LEU A 208 11.60 -51.10 8.21
N LEU A 209 11.53 -51.22 6.90
CA LEU A 209 12.56 -51.79 6.03
C LEU A 209 13.37 -50.70 5.30
N ALA A 210 14.58 -51.04 4.88
CA ALA A 210 15.43 -50.17 4.07
C ALA A 210 14.88 -50.03 2.64
N PRO A 211 14.51 -48.82 2.18
CA PRO A 211 13.93 -48.60 0.86
C PRO A 211 14.96 -48.61 -0.28
N LEU A 212 16.26 -48.56 0.07
CA LEU A 212 17.41 -48.63 -0.82
C LEU A 212 18.66 -49.12 -0.07
N PRO A 213 19.66 -49.71 -0.75
CA PRO A 213 20.93 -50.02 -0.12
C PRO A 213 21.73 -48.74 0.17
N GLY A 214 22.41 -48.69 1.31
CA GLY A 214 23.19 -47.52 1.70
C GLY A 214 23.75 -47.62 3.11
N LYS A 215 24.28 -46.52 3.62
CA LYS A 215 24.83 -46.43 4.97
C LYS A 215 23.85 -45.69 5.88
N VAL A 216 23.61 -46.24 7.08
CA VAL A 216 22.84 -45.55 8.12
C VAL A 216 23.69 -44.40 8.65
N THR A 217 23.32 -43.18 8.28
CA THR A 217 24.06 -41.96 8.65
C THR A 217 23.50 -41.30 9.89
N GLN A 218 22.24 -41.55 10.22
CA GLN A 218 21.64 -41.05 11.45
C GLN A 218 20.60 -42.03 11.96
N LEU A 219 20.62 -42.30 13.27
CA LEU A 219 19.56 -42.99 13.97
C LEU A 219 19.13 -42.12 15.15
N HIS A 220 17.86 -41.73 15.19
CA HIS A 220 17.38 -40.87 16.27
C HIS A 220 17.46 -41.61 17.62
N SER A 221 17.82 -40.90 18.70
CA SER A 221 18.04 -41.49 20.03
C SER A 221 16.80 -42.18 20.62
N ALA A 222 15.62 -41.70 20.27
CA ALA A 222 14.33 -42.30 20.60
C ALA A 222 13.90 -43.44 19.63
N GLY A 223 14.74 -43.84 18.69
CA GLY A 223 14.55 -45.04 17.86
C GLY A 223 13.38 -45.00 16.87
N HIS A 224 12.75 -43.85 16.62
CA HIS A 224 11.59 -43.72 15.73
C HIS A 224 11.93 -43.23 14.32
N ALA A 225 13.17 -42.77 14.08
CA ALA A 225 13.60 -42.24 12.79
C ALA A 225 15.02 -42.66 12.45
N VAL A 226 15.28 -42.89 11.15
CA VAL A 226 16.56 -43.34 10.61
C VAL A 226 16.79 -42.72 9.23
N THR A 227 18.02 -42.27 8.97
CA THR A 227 18.45 -41.72 7.67
C THR A 227 19.43 -42.69 7.02
N ILE A 228 19.17 -43.03 5.75
CA ILE A 228 20.06 -43.85 4.91
C ILE A 228 20.61 -42.98 3.78
N THR A 229 21.92 -43.00 3.63
CA THR A 229 22.61 -42.34 2.51
C THR A 229 23.12 -43.40 1.54
N ALA A 230 22.65 -43.38 0.30
CA ALA A 230 23.08 -44.31 -0.75
C ALA A 230 24.36 -43.86 -1.45
N ASP A 231 24.99 -44.78 -2.20
CA ASP A 231 26.27 -44.54 -2.89
C ASP A 231 26.20 -43.44 -3.96
N ASN A 232 24.99 -43.16 -4.47
CA ASN A 232 24.72 -42.07 -5.40
C ASN A 232 24.52 -40.70 -4.70
N GLY A 233 24.70 -40.65 -3.37
CA GLY A 233 24.58 -39.46 -2.54
C GLY A 233 23.16 -39.16 -2.06
N LEU A 234 22.14 -39.91 -2.47
CA LEU A 234 20.75 -39.67 -2.05
C LEU A 234 20.57 -39.99 -0.56
N GLU A 235 20.00 -39.05 0.20
CA GLU A 235 19.70 -39.19 1.63
C GLU A 235 18.20 -39.39 1.84
N VAL A 236 17.82 -40.55 2.36
CA VAL A 236 16.43 -40.92 2.62
C VAL A 236 16.18 -40.98 4.12
N LEU A 237 15.37 -40.05 4.62
CA LEU A 237 14.89 -40.01 6.00
C LEU A 237 13.59 -40.82 6.12
N LEU A 238 13.59 -41.78 7.03
CA LEU A 238 12.42 -42.56 7.41
C LEU A 238 12.00 -42.15 8.83
N HIS A 239 10.73 -41.78 9.01
CA HIS A 239 10.19 -41.34 10.28
C HIS A 239 8.89 -42.10 10.60
N ILE A 240 8.84 -42.81 11.73
CA ILE A 240 7.67 -43.61 12.13
C ILE A 240 6.79 -42.77 13.07
N GLY A 241 5.58 -42.47 12.62
CA GLY A 241 4.56 -41.72 13.36
C GLY A 241 4.86 -40.22 13.52
N LEU A 242 3.84 -39.43 13.85
CA LEU A 242 3.97 -37.98 14.10
C LEU A 242 4.11 -37.70 15.60
N ASP A 243 4.94 -36.72 15.96
CA ASP A 243 5.27 -36.34 17.36
C ASP A 243 5.84 -37.48 18.23
N THR A 244 6.49 -38.48 17.62
CA THR A 244 7.03 -39.66 18.32
C THR A 244 8.31 -39.40 19.11
N VAL A 245 8.88 -38.20 19.04
CA VAL A 245 10.05 -37.78 19.84
C VAL A 245 9.76 -37.83 21.34
N LEU A 246 8.54 -37.52 21.76
CA LEU A 246 8.13 -37.51 23.17
C LEU A 246 8.00 -38.91 23.78
N LEU A 247 7.97 -39.97 22.96
CA LEU A 247 7.91 -41.37 23.41
C LEU A 247 9.23 -41.87 24.01
N ARG A 248 10.35 -41.14 23.81
CA ARG A 248 11.67 -41.44 24.40
C ARG A 248 12.11 -42.91 24.21
N GLY A 249 11.77 -43.53 23.08
CA GLY A 249 12.14 -44.91 22.76
C GLY A 249 11.08 -45.97 23.10
N GLU A 250 9.99 -45.60 23.78
CA GLU A 250 8.93 -46.54 24.10
C GLU A 250 8.15 -46.96 22.83
N GLY A 251 8.10 -48.26 22.55
CA GLY A 251 7.42 -48.81 21.37
C GLY A 251 8.32 -49.00 20.14
N PHE A 252 9.62 -48.66 20.21
CA PHE A 252 10.58 -48.82 19.12
C PHE A 252 11.76 -49.69 19.52
N THR A 253 12.18 -50.60 18.63
CA THR A 253 13.36 -51.47 18.78
C THR A 253 14.23 -51.32 17.53
N PRO A 254 15.29 -50.50 17.58
CA PRO A 254 16.25 -50.41 16.49
C PRO A 254 17.00 -51.72 16.29
N LEU A 255 17.10 -52.17 15.04
CA LEU A 255 17.81 -53.38 14.62
C LEU A 255 19.17 -53.06 13.97
N VAL A 256 19.42 -51.78 13.71
CA VAL A 256 20.65 -51.23 13.13
C VAL A 256 21.20 -50.13 14.04
N LYS A 257 22.47 -49.76 13.84
CA LYS A 257 23.11 -48.61 14.50
C LYS A 257 23.73 -47.67 13.47
N GLU A 258 23.98 -46.43 13.89
CA GLU A 258 24.66 -45.44 13.06
C GLU A 258 26.03 -45.97 12.60
N GLY A 259 26.30 -45.82 11.30
CA GLY A 259 27.50 -46.33 10.64
C GLY A 259 27.34 -47.69 9.96
N ASP A 260 26.27 -48.46 10.24
CA ASP A 260 26.03 -49.74 9.58
C ASP A 260 25.72 -49.57 8.09
N SER A 261 26.17 -50.51 7.25
CA SER A 261 25.74 -50.61 5.85
C SER A 261 24.56 -51.56 5.75
N VAL A 262 23.48 -51.11 5.13
CA VAL A 262 22.22 -51.84 4.98
C VAL A 262 21.96 -52.16 3.51
N VAL A 263 21.40 -53.34 3.25
CA VAL A 263 20.95 -53.74 1.91
C VAL A 263 19.46 -53.44 1.76
N LEU A 264 18.98 -53.40 0.51
CA LEU A 264 17.56 -53.22 0.18
C LEU A 264 16.69 -54.22 0.97
N ASP A 265 15.57 -53.74 1.49
CA ASP A 265 14.55 -54.48 2.26
C ASP A 265 15.01 -55.05 3.62
N GLN A 266 16.22 -54.72 4.07
CA GLN A 266 16.69 -55.12 5.40
C GLN A 266 15.86 -54.45 6.52
N PRO A 267 15.41 -55.18 7.55
CA PRO A 267 14.74 -54.59 8.71
C PRO A 267 15.63 -53.60 9.47
N LEU A 268 15.12 -52.38 9.68
CA LEU A 268 15.82 -51.28 10.36
C LEU A 268 15.31 -51.07 11.78
N ILE A 269 13.99 -51.00 11.95
CA ILE A 269 13.33 -50.70 13.23
C ILE A 269 12.08 -51.57 13.32
N ARG A 270 11.93 -52.31 14.42
CA ARG A 270 10.67 -52.94 14.77
C ARG A 270 9.90 -52.02 15.71
N PHE A 271 8.62 -51.80 15.44
CA PHE A 271 7.78 -50.94 16.28
C PHE A 271 6.46 -51.61 16.62
N ASP A 272 5.91 -51.28 17.79
CA ASP A 272 4.60 -51.76 18.24
C ASP A 272 3.53 -50.72 17.89
N PRO A 273 2.70 -50.92 16.85
CA PRO A 273 1.71 -49.94 16.42
C PRO A 273 0.65 -49.67 17.49
N VAL A 274 0.39 -50.60 18.41
CA VAL A 274 -0.58 -50.39 19.49
C VAL A 274 0.00 -49.43 20.53
N VAL A 275 1.27 -49.60 20.90
CA VAL A 275 1.95 -48.73 21.87
C VAL A 275 2.21 -47.34 21.28
N VAL A 276 2.67 -47.28 20.03
CA VAL A 276 2.95 -46.01 19.35
C VAL A 276 1.64 -45.28 19.04
N GLY A 277 0.63 -45.95 18.49
CA GLY A 277 -0.64 -45.33 18.13
C GLY A 277 -1.47 -44.84 19.32
N ALA A 278 -1.27 -45.40 20.52
CA ALA A 278 -1.92 -44.94 21.74
C ALA A 278 -1.38 -43.60 22.27
N LYS A 279 -0.18 -43.19 21.84
CA LYS A 279 0.57 -42.07 22.43
C LYS A 279 1.10 -41.06 21.40
N ALA A 280 1.18 -41.44 20.12
CA ALA A 280 1.54 -40.57 19.00
C ALA A 280 0.28 -39.90 18.41
N VAL A 281 0.47 -38.76 17.73
CA VAL A 281 -0.64 -38.06 17.04
C VAL A 281 -1.15 -38.89 15.86
N SER A 282 -0.26 -39.64 15.20
CA SER A 282 -0.60 -40.54 14.11
C SER A 282 0.50 -41.59 13.91
N LEU A 283 0.14 -42.74 13.33
CA LEU A 283 1.08 -43.79 12.90
C LEU A 283 1.63 -43.58 11.48
N LEU A 284 1.14 -42.56 10.77
CA LEU A 284 1.64 -42.21 9.44
C LEU A 284 3.17 -42.19 9.44
N THR A 285 3.76 -42.98 8.56
CA THR A 285 5.21 -43.13 8.43
C THR A 285 5.66 -42.36 7.20
N GLN A 286 6.69 -41.53 7.34
CA GLN A 286 7.19 -40.66 6.27
C GLN A 286 8.47 -41.26 5.68
N MET A 287 8.56 -41.25 4.35
CA MET A 287 9.79 -41.51 3.59
C MET A 287 10.10 -40.28 2.75
N VAL A 288 11.13 -39.54 3.16
CA VAL A 288 11.45 -38.21 2.64
C VAL A 288 12.89 -38.18 2.13
N ILE A 289 13.11 -37.53 1.00
CA ILE A 289 14.46 -37.24 0.51
C ILE A 289 14.98 -35.99 1.22
N ALA A 290 15.91 -36.18 2.14
CA ALA A 290 16.46 -35.10 2.97
C ALA A 290 17.34 -34.11 2.16
N ASN A 291 17.87 -34.55 1.01
CA ASN A 291 18.69 -33.73 0.12
C ASN A 291 18.07 -33.60 -1.28
N GLY A 292 16.87 -33.00 -1.32
CA GLY A 292 16.05 -32.90 -2.53
C GLY A 292 16.70 -32.16 -3.71
N ASP A 293 17.77 -31.39 -3.50
CA ASP A 293 18.55 -30.71 -4.55
C ASP A 293 19.20 -31.69 -5.55
N LEU A 294 19.40 -32.95 -5.14
CA LEU A 294 19.90 -34.01 -6.02
C LEU A 294 18.82 -34.64 -6.88
N VAL A 295 17.55 -34.23 -6.76
CA VAL A 295 16.42 -34.87 -7.45
C VAL A 295 15.72 -33.86 -8.36
N THR A 296 15.71 -34.11 -9.67
CA THR A 296 14.98 -33.30 -10.66
C THR A 296 13.50 -33.63 -10.73
N ARG A 297 13.09 -34.83 -10.30
CA ARG A 297 11.70 -35.28 -10.42
C ARG A 297 11.34 -36.34 -9.38
N TYR A 298 10.15 -36.21 -8.80
CA TYR A 298 9.54 -37.17 -7.87
C TYR A 298 8.30 -37.80 -8.50
N LEU A 299 8.19 -39.12 -8.42
CA LEU A 299 7.07 -39.90 -8.93
C LEU A 299 6.54 -40.82 -7.82
N PRO A 300 5.61 -40.35 -6.98
CA PRO A 300 5.05 -41.14 -5.89
C PRO A 300 4.06 -42.19 -6.40
N ALA A 301 4.08 -43.36 -5.78
CA ALA A 301 3.07 -44.39 -6.03
C ALA A 301 1.71 -43.99 -5.44
N LYS A 302 0.63 -44.64 -5.91
CA LYS A 302 -0.74 -44.42 -5.40
C LYS A 302 -1.37 -45.74 -4.99
N GLY A 303 -2.18 -45.72 -3.95
CA GLY A 303 -2.94 -46.89 -3.49
C GLY A 303 -2.20 -47.69 -2.41
N LEU A 304 -2.53 -48.98 -2.31
CA LEU A 304 -1.92 -49.90 -1.34
C LEU A 304 -0.55 -50.36 -1.83
N VAL A 305 0.45 -50.31 -0.95
CA VAL A 305 1.83 -50.77 -1.22
C VAL A 305 2.25 -51.82 -0.19
N THR A 306 3.09 -52.76 -0.63
CA THR A 306 3.65 -53.85 0.19
C THR A 306 5.13 -53.58 0.47
N ALA A 307 5.52 -53.61 1.75
CA ALA A 307 6.89 -53.38 2.18
C ALA A 307 7.88 -54.30 1.45
N GLY A 308 8.95 -53.72 0.91
CA GLY A 308 10.02 -54.42 0.22
C GLY A 308 9.64 -55.14 -1.08
N VAL A 309 8.44 -54.91 -1.61
CA VAL A 309 7.99 -55.46 -2.90
C VAL A 309 7.64 -54.34 -3.86
N ASP A 310 6.80 -53.40 -3.41
CA ASP A 310 6.31 -52.31 -4.24
C ASP A 310 7.22 -51.08 -4.12
N THR A 311 7.41 -50.37 -5.24
CA THR A 311 8.09 -49.07 -5.23
C THR A 311 7.12 -48.01 -4.71
N ALA A 312 7.47 -47.32 -3.62
CA ALA A 312 6.65 -46.23 -3.07
C ALA A 312 6.98 -44.86 -3.69
N LEU A 313 8.22 -44.66 -4.13
CA LEU A 313 8.67 -43.41 -4.74
C LEU A 313 9.78 -43.68 -5.77
N SER A 314 9.64 -43.16 -6.99
CA SER A 314 10.73 -43.11 -7.97
C SER A 314 11.28 -41.69 -8.07
N VAL A 315 12.60 -41.53 -8.03
CA VAL A 315 13.28 -40.24 -8.07
C VAL A 315 14.28 -40.17 -9.22
N GLU A 316 14.26 -39.08 -9.98
CA GLU A 316 15.26 -38.81 -11.01
C GLU A 316 16.37 -37.93 -10.46
N LEU A 317 17.63 -38.36 -10.51
CA LEU A 317 18.74 -37.61 -9.93
C LEU A 317 19.30 -36.54 -10.87
N ALA A 318 19.46 -35.32 -10.35
CA ALA A 318 20.21 -34.24 -10.95
C ALA A 318 21.71 -34.59 -10.90
N GLY A 319 22.35 -34.80 -12.05
CA GLY A 319 23.82 -34.85 -12.10
C GLY A 319 24.40 -33.59 -11.47
N GLY A 320 25.31 -33.76 -10.51
CA GLY A 320 25.81 -32.71 -9.61
C GLY A 320 26.20 -31.39 -10.28
N ALA A 321 25.29 -30.40 -10.09
CA ALA A 321 25.44 -29.01 -9.64
C ALA A 321 26.56 -28.09 -10.20
N PRO A 322 26.45 -26.73 -10.16
CA PRO A 322 25.35 -25.89 -9.64
C PRO A 322 24.92 -24.69 -10.54
N LYS A 323 23.62 -24.35 -10.42
CA LYS A 323 22.92 -23.07 -10.70
C LYS A 323 22.87 -22.57 -12.16
N GLU A 324 21.94 -23.12 -12.93
CA GLU A 324 21.22 -22.37 -13.97
C GLU A 324 19.94 -21.76 -13.37
N VAL A 325 19.73 -20.48 -13.69
CA VAL A 325 18.49 -19.75 -13.50
C VAL A 325 17.44 -20.37 -14.42
N ILE A 326 16.29 -20.75 -13.86
CA ILE A 326 15.12 -21.24 -14.58
C ILE A 326 14.70 -20.20 -15.63
N VAL A 327 14.72 -20.55 -16.92
CA VAL A 327 13.95 -19.83 -17.94
C VAL A 327 12.69 -20.63 -18.24
N GLY A 328 11.54 -20.01 -18.03
CA GLY A 328 10.33 -20.36 -18.79
C GLY A 328 9.14 -20.89 -18.00
N ALA A 329 8.84 -20.38 -16.81
CA ALA A 329 7.43 -20.23 -16.48
C ALA A 329 6.94 -18.98 -17.23
N SER A 330 5.97 -19.14 -18.13
CA SER A 330 5.38 -18.01 -18.87
C SER A 330 4.86 -16.99 -17.86
N SER A 331 5.53 -15.85 -17.74
CA SER A 331 5.08 -14.77 -16.88
C SER A 331 3.79 -14.20 -17.45
N VAL A 332 2.72 -14.24 -16.67
CA VAL A 332 1.48 -13.57 -17.00
C VAL A 332 1.60 -12.12 -16.56
N TYR A 333 1.22 -11.19 -17.44
CA TYR A 333 1.18 -9.78 -17.14
C TYR A 333 -0.26 -9.32 -17.04
N SER A 334 -0.55 -8.44 -16.09
CA SER A 334 -1.78 -7.67 -16.11
C SER A 334 -1.75 -6.60 -17.20
N ASP A 335 -2.92 -6.06 -17.50
CA ASP A 335 -3.03 -4.76 -18.14
C ASP A 335 -2.34 -3.68 -17.29
N GLU A 336 -1.97 -2.58 -17.97
CA GLU A 336 -1.33 -1.44 -17.32
C GLU A 336 -2.35 -0.64 -16.51
N VAL A 337 -2.13 -0.55 -15.21
CA VAL A 337 -3.02 0.13 -14.26
C VAL A 337 -2.44 1.49 -13.91
N THR A 338 -3.26 2.53 -14.02
CA THR A 338 -2.90 3.87 -13.54
C THR A 338 -3.27 3.97 -12.07
N LEU A 339 -2.30 4.25 -11.20
CA LEU A 339 -2.53 4.28 -9.77
C LEU A 339 -3.44 5.46 -9.37
N PRO A 340 -4.59 5.20 -8.72
CA PRO A 340 -5.49 6.24 -8.25
C PRO A 340 -5.07 6.84 -6.89
N ASN A 341 -4.10 6.22 -6.20
CA ASN A 341 -3.65 6.63 -4.86
C ASN A 341 -2.93 8.00 -4.90
N PRO A 342 -3.44 9.05 -4.21
CA PRO A 342 -2.86 10.40 -4.23
C PRO A 342 -1.38 10.46 -3.79
N ALA A 343 -1.00 9.61 -2.84
CA ALA A 343 0.37 9.50 -2.32
C ALA A 343 1.14 8.30 -2.89
N GLY A 344 0.59 7.60 -3.90
CA GLY A 344 1.11 6.33 -4.42
C GLY A 344 0.92 5.15 -3.44
N LEU A 345 1.57 4.03 -3.73
CA LEU A 345 1.54 2.81 -2.91
C LEU A 345 2.40 2.95 -1.66
N HIS A 346 1.93 3.74 -0.70
CA HIS A 346 2.51 3.83 0.65
C HIS A 346 2.09 2.64 1.52
N ALA A 347 2.52 2.61 2.79
CA ALA A 347 2.38 1.45 3.68
C ALA A 347 0.99 0.77 3.70
N ARG A 348 -0.12 1.52 3.63
CA ARG A 348 -1.48 0.97 3.71
C ARG A 348 -1.92 0.28 2.41
N PRO A 349 -1.97 0.97 1.24
CA PRO A 349 -2.27 0.30 -0.02
C PRO A 349 -1.22 -0.75 -0.39
N ALA A 350 0.06 -0.56 -0.01
CA ALA A 350 1.10 -1.58 -0.17
C ALA A 350 0.85 -2.82 0.71
N ALA A 351 0.41 -2.64 1.97
CA ALA A 351 0.06 -3.74 2.87
C ALA A 351 -1.15 -4.53 2.37
N VAL A 352 -2.22 -3.85 1.94
CA VAL A 352 -3.41 -4.50 1.37
C VAL A 352 -3.05 -5.27 0.10
N PHE A 353 -2.24 -4.67 -0.78
CA PHE A 353 -1.78 -5.32 -2.00
C PHE A 353 -0.89 -6.54 -1.70
N ALA A 354 0.06 -6.41 -0.77
CA ALA A 354 0.93 -7.50 -0.36
C ALA A 354 0.17 -8.64 0.33
N ALA A 355 -0.79 -8.32 1.20
CA ALA A 355 -1.64 -9.31 1.86
C ALA A 355 -2.46 -10.14 0.86
N GLU A 356 -2.97 -9.50 -0.20
CA GLU A 356 -3.63 -10.21 -1.29
C GLU A 356 -2.62 -11.06 -2.10
N ALA A 357 -1.44 -10.51 -2.42
CA ALA A 357 -0.42 -11.23 -3.17
C ALA A 357 0.10 -12.48 -2.43
N LYS A 358 0.18 -12.44 -1.09
CA LYS A 358 0.59 -13.57 -0.25
C LYS A 358 -0.34 -14.78 -0.31
N LYS A 359 -1.60 -14.61 -0.77
CA LYS A 359 -2.55 -15.72 -0.94
C LYS A 359 -2.20 -16.66 -2.10
N TYR A 360 -1.32 -16.21 -3.00
CA TYR A 360 -0.92 -16.93 -4.19
C TYR A 360 0.46 -17.56 -4.06
N THR A 361 0.65 -18.69 -4.72
CA THR A 361 1.89 -19.47 -4.76
C THR A 361 2.90 -18.95 -5.80
N SER A 362 2.43 -18.25 -6.85
CA SER A 362 3.30 -17.65 -7.88
C SER A 362 4.31 -16.65 -7.32
N ASP A 363 5.45 -16.49 -8.00
CA ASP A 363 6.32 -15.32 -7.82
C ASP A 363 5.65 -14.12 -8.47
N ILE A 364 5.40 -13.06 -7.71
CA ILE A 364 4.63 -11.90 -8.16
C ILE A 364 5.49 -10.66 -8.02
N ARG A 365 5.63 -9.92 -9.12
CA ARG A 365 6.38 -8.68 -9.22
C ARG A 365 5.48 -7.53 -9.60
N LEU A 366 5.70 -6.38 -8.98
CA LEU A 366 5.11 -5.10 -9.38
C LEU A 366 6.12 -4.31 -10.20
N LEU A 367 5.71 -3.86 -11.37
CA LEU A 367 6.56 -3.18 -12.35
C LEU A 367 6.13 -1.72 -12.48
N ARG A 368 7.08 -0.78 -12.42
CA ARG A 368 6.90 0.63 -12.80
C ARG A 368 8.01 1.03 -13.77
N GLY A 369 7.72 1.06 -15.07
CA GLY A 369 8.74 1.31 -16.09
C GLY A 369 9.82 0.22 -16.08
N SER A 370 11.06 0.58 -15.76
CA SER A 370 12.19 -0.35 -15.59
C SER A 370 12.35 -0.90 -14.17
N ASP A 371 11.67 -0.30 -13.19
CA ASP A 371 11.79 -0.68 -11.79
C ASP A 371 10.87 -1.86 -11.46
N THR A 372 11.33 -2.77 -10.60
CA THR A 372 10.57 -3.97 -10.21
C THR A 372 10.62 -4.17 -8.69
N ALA A 373 9.53 -4.64 -8.09
CA ALA A 373 9.46 -4.99 -6.68
C ALA A 373 8.79 -6.34 -6.44
N ASN A 374 9.18 -7.03 -5.36
CA ASN A 374 8.44 -8.18 -4.85
C ASN A 374 7.05 -7.72 -4.38
N ALA A 375 5.99 -8.20 -5.04
CA ALA A 375 4.61 -7.82 -4.72
C ALA A 375 4.12 -8.41 -3.38
N LYS A 376 4.83 -9.36 -2.79
CA LYS A 376 4.53 -9.92 -1.45
C LYS A 376 5.26 -9.18 -0.32
N SER A 377 6.20 -8.29 -0.64
CA SER A 377 6.92 -7.46 0.32
C SER A 377 6.38 -6.02 0.29
N VAL A 378 5.80 -5.60 1.41
CA VAL A 378 5.31 -4.24 1.62
C VAL A 378 6.46 -3.26 1.41
N VAL A 379 7.66 -3.61 1.90
CA VAL A 379 8.79 -2.71 1.81
C VAL A 379 9.32 -2.58 0.38
N SER A 380 9.44 -3.68 -0.35
CA SER A 380 9.84 -3.64 -1.77
C SER A 380 8.86 -2.80 -2.61
N ILE A 381 7.55 -2.91 -2.36
CA ILE A 381 6.54 -2.08 -3.04
C ILE A 381 6.76 -0.60 -2.72
N MET A 382 6.97 -0.25 -1.45
CA MET A 382 7.21 1.16 -1.06
C MET A 382 8.51 1.71 -1.66
N VAL A 383 9.56 0.89 -1.80
CA VAL A 383 10.83 1.30 -2.41
C VAL A 383 10.69 1.70 -3.87
N LEU A 384 9.68 1.19 -4.60
CA LEU A 384 9.36 1.71 -5.94
C LEU A 384 9.03 3.21 -5.91
N ALA A 385 8.60 3.77 -4.76
CA ALA A 385 8.26 5.18 -4.61
C ALA A 385 7.28 5.66 -5.69
N THR A 386 6.22 4.89 -5.90
CA THR A 386 5.14 5.19 -6.86
C THR A 386 4.40 6.48 -6.46
N LYS A 387 3.78 7.15 -7.44
CA LYS A 387 3.02 8.39 -7.27
C LYS A 387 1.62 8.28 -7.90
N PHE A 388 0.75 9.23 -7.58
CA PHE A 388 -0.54 9.37 -8.26
C PHE A 388 -0.35 9.47 -9.77
N GLY A 389 -1.11 8.67 -10.52
CA GLY A 389 -1.02 8.62 -11.98
C GLY A 389 0.15 7.81 -12.54
N ASP A 390 1.02 7.24 -11.70
CA ASP A 390 2.04 6.30 -12.17
C ASP A 390 1.38 5.07 -12.79
N LYS A 391 1.97 4.59 -13.87
CA LYS A 391 1.51 3.38 -14.55
C LYS A 391 2.29 2.17 -14.08
N VAL A 392 1.57 1.16 -13.59
CA VAL A 392 2.15 -0.07 -13.06
C VAL A 392 1.56 -1.31 -13.71
N ARG A 393 2.32 -2.41 -13.69
CA ARG A 393 1.87 -3.74 -14.13
C ARG A 393 2.22 -4.80 -13.10
N VAL A 394 1.36 -5.80 -12.97
CA VAL A 394 1.62 -7.00 -12.17
C VAL A 394 2.16 -8.08 -13.10
N GLN A 395 3.29 -8.67 -12.76
CA GLN A 395 3.85 -9.85 -13.41
C GLN A 395 3.77 -11.00 -12.42
N ALA A 396 3.14 -12.12 -12.78
CA ALA A 396 3.15 -13.32 -11.97
C ALA A 396 3.72 -14.51 -12.75
N THR A 397 4.47 -15.35 -12.06
CA THR A 397 5.12 -16.54 -12.61
C THR A 397 4.86 -17.72 -11.68
N GLY A 398 4.03 -18.68 -12.08
CA GLY A 398 3.63 -19.81 -11.25
C GLY A 398 2.25 -20.37 -11.60
N PRO A 399 1.78 -21.39 -10.85
CA PRO A 399 0.59 -22.17 -11.21
C PRO A 399 -0.73 -21.38 -11.11
N ASP A 400 -0.77 -20.30 -10.34
CA ASP A 400 -1.92 -19.41 -10.15
C ASP A 400 -1.71 -18.00 -10.76
N ALA A 401 -0.73 -17.84 -11.66
CA ALA A 401 -0.31 -16.54 -12.20
C ALA A 401 -1.41 -15.74 -12.90
N GLY A 402 -2.33 -16.42 -13.61
CA GLY A 402 -3.45 -15.77 -14.29
C GLY A 402 -4.50 -15.19 -13.34
N GLU A 403 -4.81 -15.91 -12.26
CA GLU A 403 -5.75 -15.43 -11.23
C GLU A 403 -5.12 -14.29 -10.42
N ALA A 404 -3.85 -14.47 -10.02
CA ALA A 404 -3.10 -13.49 -9.25
C ALA A 404 -2.98 -12.14 -9.98
N THR A 405 -2.59 -12.15 -11.26
CA THR A 405 -2.42 -10.90 -12.04
C THR A 405 -3.74 -10.16 -12.24
N GLY A 406 -4.83 -10.86 -12.55
CA GLY A 406 -6.15 -10.24 -12.71
C GLY A 406 -6.67 -9.62 -11.41
N LYS A 407 -6.60 -10.38 -10.30
CA LYS A 407 -7.13 -9.91 -9.01
C LYS A 407 -6.30 -8.75 -8.43
N LEU A 408 -4.98 -8.82 -8.53
CA LEU A 408 -4.08 -7.78 -8.04
C LEU A 408 -4.14 -6.51 -8.89
N ALA A 409 -4.30 -6.62 -10.21
CA ALA A 409 -4.49 -5.46 -11.07
C ALA A 409 -5.82 -4.75 -10.80
N HIS A 410 -6.90 -5.50 -10.57
CA HIS A 410 -8.18 -4.94 -10.13
C HIS A 410 -8.04 -4.22 -8.78
N LEU A 411 -7.34 -4.84 -7.83
CA LEU A 411 -7.11 -4.24 -6.51
C LEU A 411 -6.33 -2.92 -6.61
N LEU A 412 -5.30 -2.84 -7.48
CA LEU A 412 -4.59 -1.59 -7.75
C LEU A 412 -5.49 -0.52 -8.37
N ALA A 413 -6.39 -0.91 -9.29
CA ALA A 413 -7.33 0.00 -9.93
C ALA A 413 -8.38 0.54 -8.94
N GLU A 414 -8.73 -0.24 -7.92
CA GLU A 414 -9.61 0.15 -6.80
C GLU A 414 -8.87 0.93 -5.69
N GLY A 415 -7.57 1.23 -5.87
CA GLY A 415 -6.76 1.96 -4.89
C GLY A 415 -6.24 1.12 -3.73
N SER A 416 -6.28 -0.21 -3.82
CA SER A 416 -5.78 -1.16 -2.81
C SER A 416 -6.29 -0.88 -1.40
N GLY A 417 -7.62 -0.68 -1.27
CA GLY A 417 -8.27 -0.42 0.02
C GLY A 417 -8.20 1.03 0.50
N GLU A 418 -7.69 1.95 -0.32
CA GLU A 418 -7.77 3.39 -0.11
C GLU A 418 -8.84 3.96 -1.05
N LYS A 419 -9.94 4.48 -0.49
CA LYS A 419 -10.94 5.22 -1.29
C LYS A 419 -10.41 6.63 -1.60
N PRO A 420 -10.84 7.27 -2.69
CA PRO A 420 -10.63 8.71 -2.88
C PRO A 420 -11.12 9.45 -1.61
N GLY A 421 -10.18 10.05 -0.86
CA GLY A 421 -10.44 10.71 0.44
C GLY A 421 -9.95 9.98 1.70
N ASP A 422 -9.47 8.74 1.63
CA ASP A 422 -8.91 7.98 2.77
C ASP A 422 -7.40 8.23 3.01
N ALA A 423 -6.73 8.90 2.08
CA ALA A 423 -5.45 9.53 2.35
C ALA A 423 -5.67 10.52 3.52
N PRO A 424 -4.74 10.65 4.50
CA PRO A 424 -4.73 11.88 5.27
C PRO A 424 -4.68 12.98 4.22
N ALA A 425 -5.72 13.82 4.17
CA ALA A 425 -5.80 14.88 3.17
C ALA A 425 -4.40 15.51 3.09
N PRO A 426 -3.78 15.68 1.90
CA PRO A 426 -2.80 16.74 1.80
C PRO A 426 -3.52 17.92 2.42
N ALA A 427 -2.97 18.45 3.52
CA ALA A 427 -3.64 19.42 4.36
C ALA A 427 -4.45 20.31 3.42
N ALA A 428 -5.79 20.25 3.53
CA ALA A 428 -6.66 21.04 2.66
C ALA A 428 -6.01 22.40 2.50
N ASP A 429 -6.01 22.98 1.30
CA ASP A 429 -5.50 24.33 1.02
C ASP A 429 -6.11 25.34 2.02
N ALA A 430 -5.60 25.33 3.26
CA ALA A 430 -5.22 26.50 3.99
C ALA A 430 -4.37 27.26 2.99
N PRO A 431 -4.66 28.56 2.81
CA PRO A 431 -4.12 29.35 1.72
C PRO A 431 -2.66 28.98 1.57
N VAL A 432 -2.24 28.58 0.35
CA VAL A 432 -0.83 28.40 0.03
C VAL A 432 -0.11 29.52 0.74
N ALA A 433 0.54 29.18 1.85
CA ALA A 433 1.55 30.04 2.39
C ALA A 433 2.52 30.04 1.23
N THR A 434 2.46 31.12 0.42
CA THR A 434 3.47 31.49 -0.57
C THR A 434 4.76 30.86 -0.12
N PRO A 435 5.47 30.07 -0.96
CA PRO A 435 6.61 29.28 -0.54
C PRO A 435 7.35 30.14 0.46
N VAL A 436 7.21 29.80 1.74
CA VAL A 436 7.76 30.66 2.77
C VAL A 436 9.21 30.40 2.53
N VAL A 437 9.85 31.35 1.85
CA VAL A 437 11.30 31.44 1.69
C VAL A 437 11.83 30.98 3.01
N ALA A 438 12.39 29.76 3.04
CA ALA A 438 12.68 28.96 4.23
C ALA A 438 12.50 29.82 5.46
N GLU A 439 11.31 29.80 6.07
CA GLU A 439 10.90 30.78 7.08
C GLU A 439 12.10 30.94 7.99
N VAL A 440 12.74 32.11 7.88
CA VAL A 440 14.07 32.32 8.45
C VAL A 440 13.93 31.88 9.87
N ARG A 441 14.65 30.80 10.26
CA ARG A 441 14.76 30.33 11.65
C ARG A 441 14.77 31.60 12.48
N ALA A 442 13.68 31.89 13.19
CA ALA A 442 13.67 33.05 14.04
C ALA A 442 14.77 32.75 15.05
N ALA A 443 15.88 33.49 14.95
CA ALA A 443 16.97 33.33 15.89
C ALA A 443 16.34 33.40 17.29
N PRO A 444 16.64 32.46 18.19
CA PRO A 444 15.97 32.38 19.48
C PRO A 444 16.04 33.76 20.14
N ALA A 445 14.87 34.36 20.37
CA ALA A 445 14.79 35.70 20.99
C ALA A 445 15.35 35.67 22.42
N ASN A 446 15.46 34.47 23.01
CA ASN A 446 16.05 34.16 24.29
C ASN A 446 16.86 32.86 24.21
N ALA A 447 18.02 32.83 24.85
CA ALA A 447 18.91 31.65 24.91
C ALA A 447 18.27 30.40 25.57
N ASN A 448 17.11 30.55 26.21
CA ASN A 448 16.40 29.51 26.95
C ASN A 448 15.14 28.99 26.24
N GLU A 449 14.93 29.32 24.96
CA GLU A 449 13.74 28.87 24.20
C GLU A 449 14.18 28.03 23.00
N LEU A 450 13.65 26.81 22.94
CA LEU A 450 13.83 25.89 21.82
C LEU A 450 12.56 25.89 20.96
N THR A 451 12.74 25.86 19.65
CA THR A 451 11.63 25.96 18.70
C THR A 451 11.51 24.70 17.85
N GLY A 452 10.29 24.41 17.44
CA GLY A 452 9.96 23.30 16.56
C GLY A 452 8.61 23.52 15.89
N VAL A 453 8.09 22.47 15.28
CA VAL A 453 6.81 22.46 14.56
C VAL A 453 5.68 22.09 15.52
N SER A 454 4.61 22.89 15.53
CA SER A 454 3.39 22.56 16.26
C SER A 454 2.79 21.25 15.76
N ALA A 455 2.76 20.24 16.62
CA ALA A 455 2.18 18.93 16.32
C ALA A 455 0.77 18.82 16.89
N SER A 456 0.58 19.21 18.15
CA SER A 456 -0.72 19.24 18.82
C SER A 456 -0.83 20.47 19.72
N PRO A 457 -1.92 21.25 19.61
CA PRO A 457 -2.07 22.50 20.33
C PRO A 457 -2.30 22.30 21.82
N GLY A 458 -1.94 23.33 22.60
CA GLY A 458 -2.15 23.39 24.04
C GLY A 458 -0.90 23.84 24.78
N LEU A 459 -1.04 24.02 26.09
CA LEU A 459 0.01 24.55 26.96
C LEU A 459 0.19 23.61 28.15
N ALA A 460 1.42 23.22 28.44
CA ALA A 460 1.75 22.37 29.59
C ALA A 460 2.94 22.93 30.37
N VAL A 461 2.92 22.74 31.68
CA VAL A 461 4.05 23.05 32.58
C VAL A 461 4.42 21.77 33.29
N GLY A 462 5.65 21.32 33.12
CA GLY A 462 6.09 20.02 33.62
C GLY A 462 7.60 19.89 33.67
N LYS A 463 8.06 18.74 34.15
CA LYS A 463 9.50 18.41 34.23
C LYS A 463 9.92 17.52 33.08
N ILE A 464 11.11 17.76 32.55
CA ILE A 464 11.67 16.95 31.47
C ILE A 464 11.93 15.53 31.96
N VAL A 465 11.54 14.57 31.12
CA VAL A 465 12.01 13.19 31.18
C VAL A 465 12.51 12.83 29.77
N GLN A 466 13.80 12.55 29.67
CA GLN A 466 14.47 12.10 28.47
C GLN A 466 14.05 10.67 28.18
N PHE A 467 13.28 10.50 27.12
CA PHE A 467 12.86 9.22 26.60
C PHE A 467 13.88 8.77 25.56
N ARG A 468 14.81 7.92 25.98
CA ARG A 468 15.84 7.33 25.11
C ARG A 468 15.62 5.83 25.02
N HIS A 469 15.58 5.29 23.82
CA HIS A 469 15.57 3.85 23.63
C HIS A 469 16.95 3.30 24.03
N GLU A 470 16.98 2.37 24.99
CA GLU A 470 18.21 1.65 25.31
C GLU A 470 18.69 0.83 24.10
N VAL A 471 20.00 0.83 23.85
CA VAL A 471 20.59 -0.02 22.83
C VAL A 471 20.58 -1.45 23.34
N ILE A 472 19.72 -2.29 22.74
CA ILE A 472 19.64 -3.71 23.06
C ILE A 472 20.91 -4.40 22.55
N ASP A 473 21.75 -4.84 23.47
CA ASP A 473 22.96 -5.57 23.14
C ASP A 473 22.64 -7.04 22.79
N VAL A 474 23.19 -7.50 21.67
CA VAL A 474 22.97 -8.85 21.15
C VAL A 474 24.29 -9.41 20.66
N LYS A 475 24.54 -10.69 20.98
CA LYS A 475 25.74 -11.40 20.53
C LYS A 475 25.77 -11.49 19.01
N GLU A 476 26.94 -11.30 18.39
CA GLU A 476 27.05 -11.36 16.93
C GLU A 476 26.99 -12.79 16.39
N THR A 477 27.69 -13.74 17.04
CA THR A 477 27.77 -15.14 16.62
C THR A 477 26.63 -15.96 17.22
N GLY A 478 25.97 -16.75 16.40
CA GLY A 478 24.91 -17.67 16.82
C GLY A 478 25.44 -19.02 17.29
N GLU A 479 24.59 -19.80 17.96
CA GLU A 479 24.92 -21.18 18.37
C GLU A 479 24.80 -22.16 17.20
N SER A 480 23.59 -22.30 16.64
CA SER A 480 23.33 -23.10 15.45
C SER A 480 22.23 -22.47 14.59
N PRO A 481 22.34 -22.48 13.25
CA PRO A 481 21.35 -21.85 12.38
C PRO A 481 19.91 -22.32 12.65
N GLN A 482 19.71 -23.59 13.01
CA GLN A 482 18.39 -24.15 13.32
C GLN A 482 17.83 -23.58 14.63
N ARG A 483 18.63 -23.45 15.68
CA ARG A 483 18.19 -22.86 16.96
C ARG A 483 17.89 -21.38 16.81
N GLU A 484 18.77 -20.65 16.13
CA GLU A 484 18.62 -19.21 15.91
C GLU A 484 17.35 -18.93 15.06
N ARG A 485 17.09 -19.73 14.00
CA ARG A 485 15.83 -19.64 13.25
C ARG A 485 14.61 -19.90 14.12
N ALA A 486 14.63 -20.93 14.97
CA ALA A 486 13.52 -21.23 15.88
C ALA A 486 13.29 -20.11 16.91
N GLN A 487 14.36 -19.50 17.44
CA GLN A 487 14.28 -18.35 18.35
C GLN A 487 13.68 -17.13 17.65
N LEU A 488 14.10 -16.84 16.41
CA LEU A 488 13.54 -15.75 15.61
C LEU A 488 12.04 -15.96 15.37
N GLU A 489 11.62 -17.15 14.95
CA GLU A 489 10.20 -17.46 14.72
C GLU A 489 9.37 -17.34 16.00
N SER A 490 9.89 -17.83 17.14
CA SER A 490 9.23 -17.69 18.43
C SER A 490 9.05 -16.23 18.83
N ALA A 491 10.10 -15.41 18.71
CA ALA A 491 10.05 -13.99 19.03
C ALA A 491 9.11 -13.21 18.11
N ARG A 492 9.08 -13.53 16.81
CA ARG A 492 8.13 -12.94 15.86
C ARG A 492 6.69 -13.34 16.19
N HIS A 493 6.45 -14.60 16.55
CA HIS A 493 5.12 -15.07 16.94
C HIS A 493 4.61 -14.34 18.20
N GLU A 494 5.45 -14.19 19.21
CA GLU A 494 5.10 -13.45 20.43
C GLU A 494 4.89 -11.95 20.14
N ALA A 495 5.72 -11.32 19.30
CA ALA A 495 5.51 -9.93 18.87
C ALA A 495 4.17 -9.75 18.16
N ARG A 496 3.76 -10.70 17.29
CA ARG A 496 2.46 -10.70 16.62
C ARG A 496 1.32 -10.70 17.63
N GLN A 497 1.37 -11.58 18.63
CA GLN A 497 0.36 -11.64 19.69
C GLN A 497 0.26 -10.34 20.48
N GLN A 498 1.39 -9.69 20.79
CA GLN A 498 1.41 -8.40 21.48
C GLN A 498 0.76 -7.28 20.65
N ILE A 499 1.03 -7.24 19.34
CA ILE A 499 0.45 -6.23 18.43
C ILE A 499 -1.07 -6.44 18.28
N GLU A 500 -1.52 -7.68 18.12
CA GLU A 500 -2.96 -8.01 18.08
C GLU A 500 -3.67 -7.67 19.39
N ALA A 501 -3.04 -7.91 20.54
CA ALA A 501 -3.58 -7.52 21.83
C ALA A 501 -3.74 -5.99 21.93
N LEU A 502 -2.77 -5.21 21.45
CA LEU A 502 -2.84 -3.75 21.42
C LEU A 502 -3.99 -3.27 20.49
N LYS A 503 -4.11 -3.88 19.31
CA LYS A 503 -5.17 -3.60 18.33
C LYS A 503 -6.57 -3.86 18.89
N SER A 504 -6.75 -4.93 19.65
CA SER A 504 -8.04 -5.28 20.26
C SER A 504 -8.54 -4.23 21.28
N ARG A 505 -7.63 -3.50 21.93
CA ARG A 505 -7.95 -2.47 22.94
C ARG A 505 -8.32 -1.12 22.34
N LEU A 506 -8.07 -0.91 21.04
CA LEU A 506 -8.39 0.33 20.35
C LEU A 506 -9.84 0.30 19.85
N THR A 507 -10.56 1.42 19.97
CA THR A 507 -11.93 1.58 19.44
C THR A 507 -11.96 2.33 18.11
N ASP A 508 -10.93 3.11 17.82
CA ASP A 508 -10.80 3.95 16.63
C ASP A 508 -10.36 3.11 15.40
N PRO A 509 -11.15 3.06 14.31
CA PRO A 509 -10.81 2.32 13.10
C PRO A 509 -9.50 2.76 12.46
N SER A 510 -9.18 4.06 12.45
CA SER A 510 -7.95 4.59 11.84
C SER A 510 -6.70 4.10 12.57
N LYS A 511 -6.79 3.93 13.89
CA LYS A 511 -5.67 3.45 14.73
C LYS A 511 -5.45 1.96 14.58
N LYS A 512 -6.51 1.18 14.35
CA LYS A 512 -6.40 -0.27 14.06
C LYS A 512 -5.62 -0.50 12.76
N GLN A 513 -5.89 0.31 11.73
CA GLN A 513 -5.19 0.22 10.44
C GLN A 513 -3.67 0.45 10.55
N ILE A 514 -3.21 1.29 11.47
CA ILE A 514 -1.76 1.47 11.72
C ILE A 514 -1.14 0.16 12.22
N LEU A 515 -1.80 -0.52 13.15
CA LEU A 515 -1.32 -1.79 13.68
C LEU A 515 -1.45 -2.93 12.67
N ASP A 516 -2.42 -2.89 11.76
CA ASP A 516 -2.50 -3.80 10.62
C ASP A 516 -1.26 -3.69 9.72
N ALA A 517 -0.81 -2.46 9.44
CA ALA A 517 0.43 -2.26 8.71
C ALA A 517 1.66 -2.79 9.47
N HIS A 518 1.69 -2.65 10.81
CA HIS A 518 2.78 -3.21 11.63
C HIS A 518 2.83 -4.75 11.55
N LEU A 519 1.67 -5.41 11.55
CA LEU A 519 1.59 -6.86 11.38
C LEU A 519 2.09 -7.30 10.00
N GLU A 520 1.76 -6.56 8.95
CA GLU A 520 2.24 -6.86 7.60
C GLU A 520 3.75 -6.63 7.44
N LEU A 521 4.31 -5.60 8.10
CA LEU A 521 5.76 -5.37 8.15
C LEU A 521 6.50 -6.46 8.95
N LEU A 522 5.91 -6.97 10.03
CA LEU A 522 6.46 -8.11 10.80
C LEU A 522 6.53 -9.40 9.97
N ASP A 523 5.62 -9.52 9.01
CA ASP A 523 5.47 -10.66 8.11
C ASP A 523 5.99 -10.39 6.70
N ASP A 524 6.84 -9.37 6.55
CA ASP A 524 7.46 -9.05 5.27
C ASP A 524 8.50 -10.12 4.88
N PRO A 525 8.35 -10.79 3.72
CA PRO A 525 9.23 -11.88 3.32
C PRO A 525 10.67 -11.43 3.09
N ASP A 526 10.89 -10.23 2.53
CA ASP A 526 12.24 -9.75 2.23
C ASP A 526 13.02 -9.44 3.53
N LEU A 527 12.34 -8.90 4.54
CA LEU A 527 12.91 -8.69 5.88
C LEU A 527 13.32 -10.02 6.53
N ASN A 528 12.46 -11.04 6.40
CA ASN A 528 12.73 -12.37 6.95
C ASN A 528 13.87 -13.07 6.22
N ASP A 529 13.89 -13.02 4.89
CA ASP A 529 14.93 -13.67 4.07
C ASP A 529 16.31 -13.05 4.34
N LEU A 530 16.39 -11.74 4.53
CA LEU A 530 17.62 -11.06 4.94
C LEU A 530 18.14 -11.54 6.31
N ALA A 531 17.24 -11.71 7.29
CA ALA A 531 17.61 -12.22 8.61
C ALA A 531 18.01 -13.70 8.53
N ILE A 532 17.24 -14.53 7.83
CA ILE A 532 17.50 -15.97 7.66
C ILE A 532 18.81 -16.21 6.91
N GLY A 533 19.12 -15.41 5.89
CA GLY A 533 20.40 -15.43 5.18
C GLY A 533 21.58 -15.21 6.13
N SER A 534 21.52 -14.14 6.93
CA SER A 534 22.56 -13.83 7.92
C SER A 534 22.71 -14.91 9.00
N ILE A 535 21.61 -15.52 9.44
CA ILE A 535 21.64 -16.67 10.38
C ILE A 535 22.34 -17.88 9.73
N SER A 536 22.09 -18.11 8.44
CA SER A 536 22.72 -19.20 7.69
C SER A 536 24.24 -19.01 7.55
N GLU A 537 24.71 -17.76 7.59
CA GLU A 537 26.13 -17.38 7.64
C GLU A 537 26.74 -17.46 9.06
N GLY A 538 25.97 -17.93 10.06
CA GLY A 538 26.46 -18.16 11.43
C GLY A 538 26.22 -16.99 12.40
N LYS A 539 25.43 -15.99 12.04
CA LYS A 539 25.03 -14.91 12.96
C LYS A 539 23.92 -15.36 13.92
N SER A 540 23.84 -14.74 15.09
CA SER A 540 22.72 -14.97 16.02
C SER A 540 21.42 -14.37 15.48
N ALA A 541 20.28 -14.85 15.97
CA ALA A 541 18.96 -14.34 15.64
C ALA A 541 18.84 -12.84 15.94
N GLY A 542 19.33 -12.41 17.11
CA GLY A 542 19.29 -11.01 17.52
C GLY A 542 20.13 -10.10 16.62
N PHE A 543 21.34 -10.53 16.26
CA PHE A 543 22.22 -9.75 15.37
C PHE A 543 21.65 -9.68 13.94
N ALA A 544 21.28 -10.84 13.39
CA ALA A 544 20.74 -10.96 12.05
C ALA A 544 19.45 -10.14 11.87
N TRP A 545 18.55 -10.21 12.84
CA TRP A 545 17.32 -9.44 12.83
C TRP A 545 17.58 -7.93 12.91
N ARG A 546 18.48 -7.50 13.82
CA ARG A 546 18.88 -6.09 13.94
C ARG A 546 19.43 -5.53 12.63
N ASP A 547 20.35 -6.24 12.02
CA ASP A 547 20.96 -5.84 10.76
C ASP A 547 19.93 -5.78 9.63
N ALA A 548 19.02 -6.76 9.54
CA ALA A 548 17.97 -6.80 8.53
C ALA A 548 17.02 -5.59 8.61
N PHE A 549 16.42 -5.31 9.78
CA PHE A 549 15.48 -4.20 9.89
C PHE A 549 16.18 -2.83 9.76
N GLN A 550 17.44 -2.69 10.20
CA GLN A 550 18.20 -1.44 10.05
C GLN A 550 18.52 -1.15 8.58
N LYS A 551 18.96 -2.15 7.81
CA LYS A 551 19.20 -2.03 6.36
C LYS A 551 17.92 -1.63 5.61
N GLN A 552 16.80 -2.24 5.98
CA GLN A 552 15.53 -1.97 5.33
C GLN A 552 15.02 -0.55 5.66
N ALA A 553 15.09 -0.13 6.93
CA ALA A 553 14.74 1.23 7.34
C ALA A 553 15.63 2.29 6.65
N ALA A 554 16.95 2.05 6.59
CA ALA A 554 17.90 2.96 5.92
C ALA A 554 17.65 3.08 4.41
N THR A 555 17.03 2.08 3.78
CA THR A 555 16.65 2.13 2.37
C THR A 555 15.46 3.07 2.17
N LEU A 556 14.45 3.01 3.05
CA LEU A 556 13.29 3.90 3.01
C LEU A 556 13.64 5.36 3.27
N GLU A 557 14.60 5.64 4.17
CA GLU A 557 15.05 7.00 4.48
C GLU A 557 15.69 7.73 3.30
N LYS A 558 16.26 6.99 2.35
CA LYS A 558 16.91 7.55 1.16
C LYS A 558 15.92 7.94 0.06
N LEU A 559 14.63 7.63 0.22
CA LEU A 559 13.60 7.96 -0.78
C LEU A 559 13.24 9.44 -0.72
N ASP A 560 12.99 10.06 -1.87
CA ASP A 560 12.63 11.47 -1.96
C ASP A 560 11.24 11.79 -1.36
N ASN A 561 10.35 10.80 -1.30
CA ASN A 561 8.98 10.97 -0.81
C ASN A 561 8.94 11.09 0.73
N PRO A 562 8.51 12.25 1.30
CA PRO A 562 8.45 12.45 2.75
C PRO A 562 7.59 11.41 3.48
N LEU A 563 6.46 11.00 2.88
CA LEU A 563 5.52 10.06 3.49
C LEU A 563 6.08 8.63 3.57
N LEU A 564 6.98 8.26 2.64
CA LEU A 564 7.67 6.97 2.65
C LEU A 564 8.87 6.98 3.62
N ARG A 565 9.56 8.11 3.75
CA ARG A 565 10.63 8.28 4.75
C ARG A 565 10.13 8.10 6.18
N GLU A 566 8.93 8.62 6.48
CA GLU A 566 8.29 8.43 7.79
C GLU A 566 8.02 6.94 8.14
N ARG A 567 8.00 6.03 7.16
CA ARG A 567 7.78 4.57 7.39
C ARG A 567 9.02 3.81 7.83
N ALA A 568 10.20 4.41 7.72
CA ALA A 568 11.41 3.83 8.30
C ALA A 568 11.28 3.64 9.82
N GLY A 569 10.56 4.55 10.49
CA GLY A 569 10.22 4.46 11.91
C GLY A 569 9.38 3.23 12.23
N ASP A 570 8.36 2.92 11.41
CA ASP A 570 7.48 1.77 11.61
C ASP A 570 8.25 0.43 11.54
N ILE A 571 9.17 0.29 10.58
CA ILE A 571 10.06 -0.88 10.49
C ILE A 571 10.94 -1.01 11.73
N ARG A 572 11.48 0.10 12.23
CA ARG A 572 12.29 0.09 13.46
C ARG A 572 11.48 -0.26 14.69
N ASP A 573 10.23 0.20 14.79
CA ASP A 573 9.34 -0.12 15.92
C ASP A 573 9.08 -1.63 15.99
N VAL A 574 8.62 -2.21 14.87
CA VAL A 574 8.39 -3.67 14.77
C VAL A 574 9.68 -4.45 14.97
N GLY A 575 10.78 -4.00 14.37
CA GLY A 575 12.09 -4.62 14.47
C GLY A 575 12.62 -4.65 15.91
N ARG A 576 12.54 -3.54 16.64
CA ARG A 576 12.97 -3.43 18.04
C ARG A 576 12.11 -4.28 18.98
N ARG A 577 10.81 -4.42 18.71
CA ARG A 577 9.93 -5.30 19.50
C ARG A 577 10.41 -6.75 19.49
N VAL A 578 10.66 -7.30 18.30
CA VAL A 578 11.19 -8.66 18.14
C VAL A 578 12.60 -8.77 18.74
N LEU A 579 13.45 -7.75 18.55
CA LEU A 579 14.79 -7.72 19.13
C LEU A 579 14.79 -7.77 20.67
N GLY A 580 13.85 -7.07 21.32
CA GLY A 580 13.67 -7.11 22.78
C GLY A 580 13.30 -8.50 23.30
N LEU A 581 12.42 -9.20 22.57
CA LEU A 581 12.05 -10.58 22.87
C LEU A 581 13.24 -11.53 22.72
N LEU A 582 14.02 -11.38 21.65
CA LEU A 582 15.24 -12.17 21.42
C LEU A 582 16.32 -11.94 22.49
N ALA A 583 16.44 -10.70 22.97
CA ALA A 583 17.39 -10.36 24.02
C ALA A 583 16.89 -10.68 25.44
N GLY A 584 15.64 -11.14 25.59
CA GLY A 584 15.01 -11.35 26.89
C GLY A 584 14.81 -10.06 27.70
N VAL A 585 14.90 -8.90 27.03
CA VAL A 585 14.64 -7.60 27.63
C VAL A 585 13.13 -7.42 27.67
N ARG A 586 12.53 -7.64 28.85
CA ARG A 586 11.17 -7.14 29.08
C ARG A 586 11.23 -5.63 28.87
N GLN A 587 10.42 -5.09 27.97
CA GLN A 587 10.25 -3.64 27.86
C GLN A 587 9.85 -3.11 29.23
N THR A 588 10.83 -2.61 29.97
CA THR A 588 10.61 -1.94 31.25
C THR A 588 9.74 -0.74 30.91
N GLN A 589 8.49 -0.73 31.38
CA GLN A 589 7.68 0.47 31.35
C GLN A 589 8.53 1.56 32.01
N ILE A 590 8.91 2.58 31.24
CA ILE A 590 9.62 3.72 31.78
C ILE A 590 8.71 4.29 32.87
N GLU A 591 9.16 4.25 34.12
CA GLU A 591 8.44 4.88 35.23
C GLU A 591 8.53 6.39 35.04
N VAL A 592 7.59 6.93 34.28
CA VAL A 592 7.46 8.38 34.09
C VAL A 592 6.89 8.96 35.39
N PRO A 593 7.57 9.92 36.06
CA PRO A 593 7.00 10.64 37.19
C PRO A 593 5.77 11.47 36.79
N GLY A 594 4.94 11.85 37.76
CA GLY A 594 3.84 12.79 37.49
C GLY A 594 4.32 14.14 36.97
N ASP A 595 3.47 14.84 36.23
CA ASP A 595 3.71 16.16 35.64
C ASP A 595 4.92 16.23 34.69
N SER A 596 5.11 15.19 33.88
CA SER A 596 6.27 15.06 33.00
C SER A 596 6.01 15.59 31.58
N ILE A 597 7.04 16.20 30.99
CA ILE A 597 7.13 16.52 29.56
C ILE A 597 8.22 15.62 28.97
N LEU A 598 7.83 14.73 28.06
CA LEU A 598 8.77 13.79 27.45
C LEU A 598 9.57 14.49 26.35
N ILE A 599 10.88 14.24 26.31
CA ILE A 599 11.71 14.62 25.16
C ILE A 599 12.31 13.35 24.59
N ALA A 600 12.09 13.11 23.30
CA ALA A 600 12.62 11.97 22.59
C ALA A 600 13.25 12.40 21.27
N GLU A 601 14.12 11.55 20.71
CA GLU A 601 14.54 11.73 19.31
C GLU A 601 13.35 11.47 18.38
N GLU A 602 12.67 10.36 18.63
CA GLU A 602 11.45 9.91 17.96
C GLU A 602 10.59 9.14 18.99
N LEU A 603 9.27 9.24 18.88
CA LEU A 603 8.34 8.38 19.60
C LEU A 603 7.65 7.46 18.60
N SER A 604 7.69 6.15 18.82
CA SER A 604 6.94 5.25 17.95
C SER A 604 5.43 5.31 18.24
N PRO A 605 4.57 4.82 17.33
CA PRO A 605 3.15 4.64 17.63
C PRO A 605 2.91 3.76 18.87
N SER A 606 3.73 2.72 19.05
CA SER A 606 3.70 1.86 20.23
C SER A 606 4.04 2.63 21.50
N ASP A 607 5.09 3.46 21.48
CA ASP A 607 5.50 4.29 22.62
C ASP A 607 4.36 5.22 23.03
N THR A 608 3.82 5.96 22.06
CA THR A 608 2.75 6.95 22.28
C THR A 608 1.46 6.31 22.82
N ALA A 609 1.10 5.12 22.34
CA ALA A 609 -0.07 4.38 22.81
C ALA A 609 0.09 3.84 24.25
N SER A 610 1.34 3.57 24.66
CA SER A 610 1.66 3.05 26.00
C SER A 610 1.83 4.14 27.07
N LEU A 611 1.81 5.41 26.68
CA LEU A 611 1.99 6.54 27.60
C LEU A 611 0.86 6.61 28.64
N ASP A 612 1.26 6.70 29.91
CA ASP A 612 0.34 6.99 31.01
C ASP A 612 -0.04 8.47 31.01
N ARG A 613 -1.25 8.75 30.50
CA ARG A 613 -1.80 10.10 30.37
C ARG A 613 -2.04 10.80 31.70
N SER A 614 -2.06 10.06 32.81
CA SER A 614 -2.15 10.70 34.14
C SER A 614 -0.85 11.35 34.57
N LYS A 615 0.26 11.03 33.89
CA LYS A 615 1.62 11.48 34.26
C LYS A 615 2.27 12.33 33.18
N VAL A 616 2.01 12.05 31.90
CA VAL A 616 2.58 12.78 30.77
C VAL A 616 1.67 13.95 30.39
N LEU A 617 2.16 15.18 30.58
CA LEU A 617 1.43 16.42 30.26
C LEU A 617 1.70 16.92 28.84
N GLY A 618 2.75 16.42 28.18
CA GLY A 618 3.18 16.87 26.87
C GLY A 618 4.42 16.12 26.39
N PHE A 619 4.76 16.26 25.11
CA PHE A 619 6.03 15.72 24.61
C PHE A 619 6.63 16.53 23.45
N CYS A 620 7.93 16.37 23.26
CA CYS A 620 8.71 16.92 22.16
C CYS A 620 9.49 15.82 21.44
N THR A 621 9.55 15.87 20.12
CA THR A 621 10.43 15.02 19.30
C THR A 621 11.36 15.88 18.45
N THR A 622 12.64 15.50 18.31
CA THR A 622 13.57 16.20 17.41
C THR A 622 13.34 15.85 15.95
N THR A 623 12.69 14.72 15.70
CA THR A 623 12.25 14.27 14.37
C THR A 623 10.73 14.39 14.22
N GLY A 624 10.24 14.26 12.98
CA GLY A 624 8.82 14.29 12.63
C GLY A 624 8.28 15.69 12.28
N GLY A 625 7.17 15.72 11.54
CA GLY A 625 6.46 16.94 11.14
C GLY A 625 5.03 17.04 11.70
N ALA A 626 4.33 18.14 11.38
CA ALA A 626 2.94 18.39 11.81
C ALA A 626 1.92 17.32 11.35
N THR A 627 2.27 16.56 10.31
CA THR A 627 1.47 15.47 9.73
C THR A 627 1.91 14.09 10.18
N SER A 628 2.95 13.97 11.02
CA SER A 628 3.46 12.68 11.47
C SER A 628 2.41 11.90 12.26
N HIS A 629 2.52 10.56 12.28
CA HIS A 629 1.63 9.69 13.05
C HIS A 629 1.61 10.08 14.54
N VAL A 630 2.74 10.54 15.07
CA VAL A 630 2.88 11.06 16.42
C VAL A 630 2.07 12.35 16.61
N ALA A 631 2.08 13.27 15.65
CA ALA A 631 1.28 14.49 15.69
C ALA A 631 -0.23 14.19 15.64
N ILE A 632 -0.65 13.24 14.80
CA ILE A 632 -2.05 12.77 14.72
C ILE A 632 -2.49 12.16 16.05
N LEU A 633 -1.66 11.28 16.62
CA LEU A 633 -1.93 10.65 17.91
C LEU A 633 -2.01 11.71 19.02
N ALA A 634 -1.06 12.64 19.11
CA ALA A 634 -1.07 13.72 20.10
C ALA A 634 -2.38 14.53 20.09
N ARG A 635 -2.87 14.91 18.89
CA ARG A 635 -4.13 15.63 18.73
C ARG A 635 -5.33 14.81 19.21
N SER A 636 -5.38 13.53 18.85
CA SER A 636 -6.44 12.62 19.30
C SER A 636 -6.44 12.38 20.80
N LEU A 637 -5.26 12.48 21.42
CA LEU A 637 -5.05 12.36 22.87
C LEU A 637 -5.26 13.69 23.61
N ALA A 638 -5.41 14.80 22.88
CA ALA A 638 -5.48 16.17 23.40
C ALA A 638 -4.28 16.55 24.28
N ILE A 639 -3.10 16.00 23.97
CA ILE A 639 -1.84 16.29 24.66
C ILE A 639 -1.04 17.30 23.82
N PRO A 640 -0.56 18.42 24.39
CA PRO A 640 0.32 19.36 23.70
C PRO A 640 1.59 18.68 23.19
N ALA A 641 1.97 18.95 21.95
CA ALA A 641 3.15 18.32 21.34
C ALA A 641 3.87 19.21 20.34
N ILE A 642 5.21 19.08 20.31
CA ILE A 642 6.12 19.72 19.34
C ILE A 642 6.91 18.62 18.63
N CYS A 643 6.95 18.66 17.30
CA CYS A 643 7.81 17.78 16.50
C CYS A 643 8.89 18.61 15.80
N GLY A 644 10.02 18.00 15.44
CA GLY A 644 11.11 18.73 14.81
C GLY A 644 11.73 19.81 15.71
N ILE A 645 11.74 19.60 17.03
CA ILE A 645 12.37 20.56 17.97
C ILE A 645 13.89 20.56 17.82
N ASP A 646 14.53 21.69 18.09
CA ASP A 646 16.00 21.82 18.12
C ASP A 646 16.69 20.66 18.87
N GLU A 647 17.73 20.07 18.27
CA GLU A 647 18.48 18.92 18.83
C GLU A 647 19.05 19.18 20.23
N ALA A 648 19.26 20.45 20.59
CA ALA A 648 19.65 20.87 21.93
C ALA A 648 18.68 20.36 23.02
N ALA A 649 17.41 20.07 22.68
CA ALA A 649 16.41 19.50 23.57
C ALA A 649 16.86 18.14 24.16
N LEU A 650 17.59 17.32 23.39
CA LEU A 650 18.08 16.00 23.84
C LEU A 650 19.19 16.10 24.90
N GLN A 651 19.79 17.28 25.06
CA GLN A 651 20.85 17.55 26.04
C GLN A 651 20.32 18.15 27.35
N LEU A 652 19.02 18.42 27.44
CA LEU A 652 18.40 18.93 28.67
C LEU A 652 18.40 17.85 29.75
N ALA A 653 18.72 18.23 30.98
CA ALA A 653 18.77 17.30 32.11
C ALA A 653 17.36 16.86 32.54
N ASP A 654 17.22 15.59 32.92
CA ASP A 654 16.01 15.08 33.58
C ASP A 654 15.66 15.92 34.81
N GLY A 655 14.36 16.16 35.00
CA GLY A 655 13.84 16.97 36.10
C GLY A 655 13.83 18.48 35.84
N THR A 656 14.40 18.97 34.72
CA THR A 656 14.38 20.39 34.34
C THR A 656 12.94 20.85 34.15
N LEU A 657 12.55 21.94 34.81
CA LEU A 657 11.21 22.51 34.68
C LEU A 657 11.10 23.27 33.35
N VAL A 658 10.02 23.04 32.60
CA VAL A 658 9.78 23.66 31.30
C VAL A 658 8.32 24.04 31.07
N VAL A 659 8.11 24.99 30.16
CA VAL A 659 6.80 25.33 29.61
C VAL A 659 6.76 24.90 28.15
N LEU A 660 5.82 24.03 27.80
CA LEU A 660 5.57 23.53 26.46
C LEU A 660 4.36 24.24 25.86
N ASP A 661 4.56 25.08 24.85
CA ASP A 661 3.48 25.66 24.05
C ASP A 661 3.39 24.93 22.70
N GLY A 662 2.56 23.88 22.68
CA GLY A 662 2.29 23.11 21.47
C GLY A 662 1.55 23.90 20.39
N SER A 663 0.97 25.07 20.71
CA SER A 663 0.27 25.91 19.73
C SER A 663 1.24 26.77 18.93
N HIS A 664 2.28 27.29 19.59
CA HIS A 664 3.33 28.08 18.94
C HIS A 664 4.57 27.27 18.57
N GLY A 665 4.65 26.00 18.98
CA GLY A 665 5.79 25.15 18.67
C GLY A 665 7.04 25.52 19.48
N SER A 666 6.89 26.03 20.71
CA SER A 666 8.04 26.41 21.55
C SER A 666 8.11 25.71 22.90
N LEU A 667 9.34 25.39 23.31
CA LEU A 667 9.68 24.81 24.60
C LEU A 667 10.60 25.78 25.33
N ARG A 668 10.09 26.39 26.41
CA ARG A 668 10.88 27.29 27.25
C ARG A 668 11.50 26.52 28.41
N CYS A 669 12.82 26.60 28.50
CA CYS A 669 13.64 25.96 29.52
C CYS A 669 13.88 26.90 30.70
N ASP A 670 13.89 26.35 31.92
CA ASP A 670 14.13 27.08 33.17
C ASP A 670 13.30 28.39 33.26
N PRO A 671 11.97 28.31 33.15
CA PRO A 671 11.10 29.47 33.17
C PRO A 671 11.16 30.16 34.54
N ASP A 672 11.25 31.50 34.54
CA ASP A 672 11.19 32.26 35.78
C ASP A 672 9.78 32.19 36.43
N ALA A 673 9.66 32.68 37.67
CA ALA A 673 8.40 32.66 38.39
C ALA A 673 7.27 33.42 37.68
N LYS A 674 7.60 34.45 36.89
CA LYS A 674 6.63 35.27 36.16
C LYS A 674 6.10 34.53 34.92
N ASP A 675 6.98 33.83 34.22
CA ASP A 675 6.63 33.00 33.07
C ASP A 675 5.79 31.80 33.49
N LEU A 676 6.13 31.14 34.60
CA LEU A 676 5.31 30.06 35.18
C LEU A 676 3.93 30.55 35.58
N ALA A 677 3.82 31.72 36.22
CA ALA A 677 2.54 32.30 36.60
C ALA A 677 1.66 32.59 35.37
N LYS A 678 2.22 33.20 34.32
CA LYS A 678 1.52 33.46 33.06
C LYS A 678 1.07 32.18 32.37
N ALA A 679 1.93 31.16 32.32
CA ALA A 679 1.60 29.88 31.69
C ALA A 679 0.46 29.18 32.44
N ARG A 680 0.51 29.14 33.78
CA ARG A 680 -0.56 28.57 34.61
C ARG A 680 -1.87 29.33 34.46
N GLU A 681 -1.84 30.66 34.46
CA GLU A 681 -3.04 31.49 34.23
C GLU A 681 -3.67 31.17 32.86
N ARG A 682 -2.86 31.01 31.82
CA ARG A 682 -3.34 30.66 30.47
C ARG A 682 -3.94 29.25 30.42
N ILE A 683 -3.33 28.26 31.10
CA ILE A 683 -3.88 26.90 31.24
C ILE A 683 -5.22 26.93 31.98
N GLU A 684 -5.31 27.66 33.09
CA GLU A 684 -6.54 27.81 33.88
C GLU A 684 -7.65 28.46 33.04
N ARG A 685 -7.33 29.54 32.32
CA ARG A 685 -8.26 30.22 31.41
C ARG A 685 -8.78 29.30 30.30
N GLN A 686 -7.89 28.56 29.64
CA GLN A 686 -8.26 27.59 28.60
C GLN A 686 -9.13 26.45 29.14
N THR A 687 -8.81 25.95 30.34
CA THR A 687 -9.57 24.87 30.99
C THR A 687 -10.95 25.34 31.42
N ALA A 688 -11.04 26.54 32.00
CA ALA A 688 -12.31 27.17 32.35
C ALA A 688 -13.18 27.40 31.11
N ARG A 689 -12.59 27.91 30.01
CA ARG A 689 -13.27 28.09 28.73
C ARG A 689 -13.82 26.78 28.17
N ARG A 690 -13.00 25.73 28.06
CA ARG A 690 -13.47 24.41 27.57
C ARG A 690 -14.63 23.87 28.40
N LYS A 691 -14.60 24.09 29.72
CA LYS A 691 -15.69 23.70 30.61
C LYS A 691 -16.96 24.50 30.34
N GLU A 692 -16.84 25.81 30.13
CA GLU A 692 -17.94 26.69 29.75
C GLU A 692 -18.55 26.28 28.40
N GLU A 693 -17.73 26.05 27.37
CA GLU A 693 -18.16 25.61 26.04
C GLU A 693 -18.92 24.28 26.10
N LYS A 694 -18.45 23.32 26.90
CA LYS A 694 -19.11 22.04 27.10
C LYS A 694 -20.45 22.18 27.84
N LEU A 695 -20.55 23.12 28.79
CA LEU A 695 -21.81 23.42 29.48
C LEU A 695 -22.80 24.16 28.56
N ALA A 696 -22.30 25.06 27.71
CA ALA A 696 -23.09 25.81 26.74
C ALA A 696 -23.63 24.90 25.64
N ALA A 697 -22.85 23.92 25.17
CA ALA A 697 -23.22 22.97 24.13
C ALA A 697 -24.56 22.25 24.42
N VAL A 698 -24.81 21.89 25.68
CA VAL A 698 -26.02 21.15 26.10
C VAL A 698 -27.26 22.05 26.18
N ARG A 699 -27.07 23.38 26.24
CA ARG A 699 -28.16 24.34 26.31
C ARG A 699 -28.56 24.76 24.90
N LEU A 700 -29.80 25.21 24.78
CA LEU A 700 -30.23 25.89 23.58
C LEU A 700 -29.56 27.27 23.51
N ALA A 701 -29.17 27.66 22.31
CA ALA A 701 -28.45 28.89 22.06
C ALA A 701 -29.32 30.12 22.30
N ALA A 702 -28.81 31.02 23.13
CA ALA A 702 -29.41 32.30 23.41
C ALA A 702 -28.35 33.31 23.86
N THR A 703 -28.62 34.59 23.65
CA THR A 703 -27.88 35.67 24.28
C THR A 703 -28.08 35.67 25.79
N SER A 704 -27.23 36.41 26.53
CA SER A 704 -27.33 36.53 27.99
C SER A 704 -28.66 37.12 28.50
N ASP A 705 -29.35 37.90 27.67
CA ASP A 705 -30.70 38.45 27.89
C ASP A 705 -31.83 37.57 27.32
N GLY A 706 -31.52 36.37 26.82
CA GLY A 706 -32.50 35.35 26.44
C GLY A 706 -32.99 35.42 24.99
N HIS A 707 -32.40 36.25 24.13
CA HIS A 707 -32.73 36.29 22.71
C HIS A 707 -32.24 35.01 22.03
N ARG A 708 -33.14 34.33 21.32
CA ARG A 708 -32.89 33.04 20.67
C ARG A 708 -32.17 33.24 19.34
N VAL A 709 -31.10 32.48 19.13
CA VAL A 709 -30.40 32.34 17.84
C VAL A 709 -30.09 30.87 17.69
N GLU A 710 -30.49 30.22 16.60
CA GLU A 710 -30.23 28.80 16.42
C GLU A 710 -28.75 28.56 16.10
N VAL A 711 -28.11 27.60 16.77
CA VAL A 711 -26.74 27.17 16.44
C VAL A 711 -26.80 25.75 15.93
N VAL A 712 -26.64 25.61 14.61
CA VAL A 712 -26.79 24.37 13.85
C VAL A 712 -25.47 24.00 13.18
N ALA A 713 -25.39 22.81 12.57
CA ALA A 713 -24.14 22.32 11.98
C ALA A 713 -24.14 22.37 10.44
N ASN A 714 -22.97 22.68 9.89
CA ASN A 714 -22.60 22.40 8.50
C ASN A 714 -22.02 20.98 8.43
N ILE A 715 -22.62 20.12 7.62
CA ILE A 715 -22.22 18.70 7.51
C ILE A 715 -22.15 18.22 6.06
N ARG A 716 -21.55 17.04 5.86
CA ARG A 716 -21.44 16.36 4.56
C ARG A 716 -22.17 15.02 4.50
N ASN A 717 -22.37 14.35 5.64
CA ASN A 717 -22.90 12.98 5.69
C ASN A 717 -23.58 12.66 7.04
N ALA A 718 -24.17 11.47 7.13
CA ALA A 718 -24.88 11.00 8.31
C ALA A 718 -24.00 10.81 9.56
N GLN A 719 -22.69 10.53 9.41
CA GLN A 719 -21.79 10.44 10.57
C GLN A 719 -21.56 11.80 11.20
N GLU A 720 -21.29 12.82 10.39
CA GLU A 720 -21.16 14.20 10.88
C GLU A 720 -22.47 14.72 11.49
N ALA A 721 -23.63 14.26 11.01
CA ALA A 721 -24.92 14.56 11.64
C ALA A 721 -25.01 14.00 13.08
N ARG A 722 -24.56 12.75 13.29
CA ARG A 722 -24.49 12.15 14.64
C ARG A 722 -23.52 12.91 15.54
N ASP A 723 -22.36 13.26 15.01
CA ASP A 723 -21.34 14.02 15.74
C ASP A 723 -21.84 15.43 16.09
N ALA A 724 -22.59 16.07 15.19
CA ALA A 724 -23.23 17.36 15.43
C ALA A 724 -24.24 17.31 16.58
N VAL A 725 -25.12 16.29 16.59
CA VAL A 725 -26.07 16.10 17.69
C VAL A 725 -25.35 15.85 19.01
N ALA A 726 -24.29 15.03 19.00
CA ALA A 726 -23.46 14.78 20.18
C ALA A 726 -22.73 16.04 20.68
N ALA A 727 -22.33 16.93 19.76
CA ALA A 727 -21.72 18.22 20.06
C ALA A 727 -22.75 19.29 20.51
N GLY A 728 -24.05 18.98 20.50
CA GLY A 728 -25.11 19.86 20.96
C GLY A 728 -25.69 20.79 19.89
N ALA A 729 -25.52 20.48 18.60
CA ALA A 729 -26.13 21.25 17.53
C ALA A 729 -27.68 21.16 17.58
N GLU A 730 -28.35 22.27 17.28
CA GLU A 730 -29.81 22.36 17.29
C GLU A 730 -30.45 21.86 16.00
N GLY A 731 -29.63 21.52 15.00
CA GLY A 731 -30.04 21.00 13.70
C GLY A 731 -28.89 21.04 12.71
N VAL A 732 -29.23 20.99 11.42
CA VAL A 732 -28.30 21.13 10.30
C VAL A 732 -28.78 22.28 9.41
N GLY A 733 -28.02 23.37 9.37
CA GLY A 733 -28.30 24.54 8.53
C GLY A 733 -27.68 24.43 7.13
N LEU A 734 -26.81 23.44 6.92
CA LEU A 734 -26.27 23.11 5.61
C LEU A 734 -25.80 21.65 5.54
N LEU A 735 -26.54 20.81 4.81
CA LEU A 735 -26.01 19.57 4.25
C LEU A 735 -25.47 19.84 2.85
N ARG A 736 -24.15 19.69 2.69
CA ARG A 736 -23.45 19.81 1.40
C ARG A 736 -23.62 18.52 0.59
N SER A 737 -24.44 18.57 -0.46
CA SER A 737 -24.76 17.39 -1.26
C SER A 737 -23.64 16.96 -2.21
N GLU A 738 -22.66 17.82 -2.49
CA GLU A 738 -21.60 17.58 -3.50
C GLU A 738 -20.79 16.31 -3.21
N PHE A 739 -20.59 15.97 -1.93
CA PHE A 739 -19.87 14.75 -1.53
C PHE A 739 -20.50 13.46 -2.10
N LEU A 740 -21.80 13.44 -2.39
CA LEU A 740 -22.46 12.29 -3.02
C LEU A 740 -22.15 12.16 -4.52
N PHE A 741 -21.72 13.25 -5.14
CA PHE A 741 -21.52 13.39 -6.58
C PHE A 741 -20.03 13.37 -6.97
N ASP A 742 -19.16 13.88 -6.10
CA ASP A 742 -17.71 13.93 -6.31
C ASP A 742 -17.08 12.51 -6.34
N ASP A 743 -15.94 12.38 -7.04
CA ASP A 743 -15.11 11.16 -7.10
C ASP A 743 -15.84 9.87 -7.54
N ARG A 744 -16.72 9.97 -8.55
CA ARG A 744 -17.49 8.85 -9.12
C ARG A 744 -17.48 8.88 -10.65
N ASP A 745 -17.70 7.72 -11.28
CA ASP A 745 -17.81 7.57 -12.74
C ASP A 745 -19.23 7.76 -13.28
N THR A 746 -20.24 7.72 -12.40
CA THR A 746 -21.66 7.92 -12.75
C THR A 746 -22.36 8.74 -11.68
N ALA A 747 -23.38 9.51 -12.09
CA ALA A 747 -24.23 10.25 -11.17
C ALA A 747 -24.90 9.30 -10.16
N PRO A 748 -24.97 9.67 -8.86
CA PRO A 748 -25.60 8.85 -7.85
C PRO A 748 -27.09 8.69 -8.17
N SER A 749 -27.60 7.47 -8.03
CA SER A 749 -29.01 7.15 -8.25
C SER A 749 -29.90 7.80 -7.19
N GLU A 750 -31.20 7.90 -7.49
CA GLU A 750 -32.18 8.41 -6.54
C GLU A 750 -32.19 7.63 -5.21
N ASP A 751 -32.08 6.30 -5.27
CA ASP A 751 -32.07 5.44 -4.09
C ASP A 751 -30.82 5.66 -3.23
N GLU A 752 -29.65 5.83 -3.83
CA GLU A 752 -28.41 6.14 -3.10
C GLU A 752 -28.48 7.51 -2.42
N GLN A 753 -28.95 8.53 -3.14
CA GLN A 753 -29.14 9.86 -2.59
C GLN A 753 -30.16 9.85 -1.45
N ALA A 754 -31.30 9.18 -1.64
CA ALA A 754 -32.35 9.07 -0.64
C ALA A 754 -31.86 8.31 0.60
N ALA A 755 -31.09 7.24 0.44
CA ALA A 755 -30.53 6.50 1.56
C ALA A 755 -29.67 7.39 2.47
N GLU A 756 -28.77 8.20 1.88
CA GLU A 756 -27.94 9.12 2.66
C GLU A 756 -28.77 10.24 3.31
N TYR A 757 -29.66 10.89 2.56
CA TYR A 757 -30.47 11.98 3.10
C TYR A 757 -31.40 11.50 4.22
N CYS A 758 -32.00 10.31 4.08
CA CYS A 758 -32.80 9.68 5.12
C CYS A 758 -31.96 9.35 6.35
N ALA A 759 -30.75 8.80 6.19
CA ALA A 759 -29.85 8.50 7.31
C ALA A 759 -29.44 9.76 8.09
N VAL A 760 -29.25 10.89 7.40
CA VAL A 760 -29.02 12.19 8.04
C VAL A 760 -30.26 12.64 8.83
N ALA A 761 -31.46 12.56 8.23
CA ALA A 761 -32.70 12.94 8.89
C ALA A 761 -32.98 12.08 10.14
N GLU A 762 -32.73 10.77 10.06
CA GLU A 762 -32.84 9.84 11.19
C GLU A 762 -31.88 10.19 12.33
N ALA A 763 -30.64 10.56 12.00
CA ALA A 763 -29.65 10.96 13.00
C ALA A 763 -30.04 12.24 13.77
N LEU A 764 -30.75 13.16 13.11
CA LEU A 764 -31.22 14.42 13.71
C LEU A 764 -32.50 14.24 14.54
N GLY A 765 -33.34 13.28 14.16
CA GLY A 765 -34.67 13.07 14.71
C GLY A 765 -35.72 14.04 14.13
N PRO A 766 -36.99 13.89 14.51
CA PRO A 766 -38.12 14.54 13.82
C PRO A 766 -38.21 16.06 14.04
N GLU A 767 -37.64 16.59 15.12
CA GLU A 767 -37.82 18.00 15.52
C GLU A 767 -36.76 18.94 14.91
N ARG A 768 -35.51 18.48 14.80
CA ARG A 768 -34.38 19.32 14.38
C ARG A 768 -34.46 19.63 12.89
N PRO A 769 -34.23 20.89 12.47
CA PRO A 769 -34.24 21.24 11.05
C PRO A 769 -33.09 20.56 10.31
N LEU A 770 -33.38 20.13 9.08
CA LEU A 770 -32.41 19.64 8.10
C LEU A 770 -32.51 20.48 6.83
N VAL A 771 -31.55 21.37 6.63
CA VAL A 771 -31.42 22.17 5.41
C VAL A 771 -30.53 21.43 4.41
N ILE A 772 -31.13 20.88 3.36
CA ILE A 772 -30.39 20.23 2.27
C ILE A 772 -30.17 21.22 1.13
N ARG A 773 -28.90 21.49 0.82
CA ARG A 773 -28.53 22.27 -0.36
C ARG A 773 -28.48 21.36 -1.57
N THR A 774 -29.22 21.74 -2.60
CA THR A 774 -29.12 21.09 -3.93
C THR A 774 -27.72 21.27 -4.52
N LEU A 775 -27.39 20.48 -5.54
CA LEU A 775 -26.03 20.34 -6.05
C LEU A 775 -25.39 21.69 -6.44
N ASP A 776 -24.31 22.09 -5.75
CA ASP A 776 -23.48 23.26 -6.09
C ASP A 776 -22.15 22.83 -6.74
N VAL A 777 -22.25 22.46 -8.01
CA VAL A 777 -21.11 22.15 -8.89
C VAL A 777 -21.07 23.12 -10.07
N GLY A 778 -19.89 23.30 -10.65
CA GLY A 778 -19.62 24.18 -11.79
C GLY A 778 -18.29 23.82 -12.45
N GLY A 779 -17.80 24.66 -13.35
CA GLY A 779 -16.55 24.38 -14.08
C GLY A 779 -15.29 24.29 -13.19
N ASP A 780 -15.33 24.75 -11.94
CA ASP A 780 -14.25 24.63 -10.95
C ASP A 780 -14.22 23.25 -10.28
N LYS A 781 -15.33 22.51 -10.35
CA LYS A 781 -15.51 21.16 -9.78
C LYS A 781 -16.06 20.22 -10.85
N PRO A 782 -15.24 19.83 -11.83
CA PRO A 782 -15.70 19.02 -12.95
C PRO A 782 -16.11 17.62 -12.48
N LEU A 783 -17.34 17.21 -12.82
CA LEU A 783 -17.82 15.84 -12.64
C LEU A 783 -17.58 15.05 -13.93
N SER A 784 -16.94 13.88 -13.83
CA SER A 784 -16.53 13.04 -14.99
C SER A 784 -17.70 12.65 -15.91
N TYR A 785 -18.86 12.35 -15.32
CA TYR A 785 -20.10 11.95 -16.01
C TYR A 785 -21.00 13.13 -16.41
N MET A 786 -20.64 14.35 -16.02
CA MET A 786 -21.33 15.57 -16.40
C MET A 786 -20.29 16.56 -16.95
N PRO A 787 -19.74 16.30 -18.15
CA PRO A 787 -18.74 17.18 -18.74
C PRO A 787 -19.39 18.53 -19.05
N LEU A 788 -19.02 19.54 -18.26
CA LEU A 788 -19.40 20.93 -18.49
C LEU A 788 -18.42 21.57 -19.50
N PRO A 789 -18.90 22.47 -20.37
CA PRO A 789 -18.01 23.24 -21.23
C PRO A 789 -16.94 23.96 -20.41
N ARG A 790 -15.71 24.01 -20.91
CA ARG A 790 -14.65 24.77 -20.27
C ARG A 790 -14.97 26.26 -20.35
N GLU A 791 -14.90 26.94 -19.22
CA GLU A 791 -15.14 28.38 -19.11
C GLU A 791 -13.85 29.10 -18.67
N ASP A 792 -13.67 30.34 -19.13
CA ASP A 792 -12.52 31.17 -18.73
C ASP A 792 -12.57 31.53 -17.23
N ASN A 793 -13.79 31.69 -16.70
CA ASN A 793 -14.04 32.04 -15.29
C ASN A 793 -15.11 31.13 -14.71
N PRO A 794 -14.75 29.91 -14.26
CA PRO A 794 -15.72 28.94 -13.76
C PRO A 794 -16.58 29.44 -12.60
N PHE A 795 -16.02 30.26 -11.71
CA PHE A 795 -16.77 30.89 -10.62
C PHE A 795 -17.86 31.86 -11.09
N LEU A 796 -17.74 32.43 -12.30
CA LEU A 796 -18.73 33.36 -12.85
C LEU A 796 -19.67 32.70 -13.88
N GLY A 797 -19.48 31.41 -14.15
CA GLY A 797 -20.11 30.69 -15.25
C GLY A 797 -21.31 29.82 -14.85
N LEU A 798 -21.41 28.66 -15.49
CA LEU A 798 -22.48 27.69 -15.28
C LEU A 798 -22.21 26.89 -13.99
N ARG A 799 -22.79 27.35 -12.88
CA ARG A 799 -22.63 26.77 -11.54
C ARG A 799 -23.94 26.76 -10.73
N GLY A 800 -24.08 25.81 -9.81
CA GLY A 800 -25.18 25.74 -8.84
C GLY A 800 -26.54 25.57 -9.50
N VAL A 801 -27.54 26.37 -9.09
CA VAL A 801 -28.90 26.26 -9.65
C VAL A 801 -28.94 26.38 -11.18
N ARG A 802 -27.98 27.08 -11.80
CA ARG A 802 -27.91 27.20 -13.27
C ARG A 802 -27.59 25.86 -13.93
N VAL A 803 -26.66 25.09 -13.36
CA VAL A 803 -26.41 23.70 -13.79
C VAL A 803 -27.65 22.85 -13.57
N SER A 804 -28.32 23.00 -12.42
CA SER A 804 -29.55 22.27 -12.12
C SER A 804 -30.68 22.54 -13.14
N LEU A 805 -30.81 23.77 -13.61
CA LEU A 805 -31.81 24.17 -14.61
C LEU A 805 -31.42 23.75 -16.04
N ASP A 806 -30.13 23.76 -16.37
CA ASP A 806 -29.61 23.26 -17.66
C ASP A 806 -29.69 21.73 -17.75
N ARG A 807 -29.57 21.04 -16.61
CA ARG A 807 -29.57 19.57 -16.48
C ARG A 807 -30.72 19.08 -15.58
N PRO A 808 -31.97 19.20 -16.04
CA PRO A 808 -33.15 18.89 -15.23
C PRO A 808 -33.28 17.40 -14.88
N ASP A 809 -32.62 16.50 -15.64
CA ASP A 809 -32.57 15.06 -15.37
C ASP A 809 -31.88 14.77 -14.02
N ILE A 810 -30.72 15.37 -13.78
CA ILE A 810 -29.98 15.21 -12.53
C ILE A 810 -30.70 15.94 -11.40
N PHE A 811 -31.21 17.14 -11.67
CA PHE A 811 -31.90 17.95 -10.69
C PHE A 811 -33.18 17.28 -10.18
N ARG A 812 -34.05 16.78 -11.08
CA ARG A 812 -35.29 16.06 -10.69
C ARG A 812 -34.98 14.82 -9.87
N THR A 813 -33.93 14.07 -10.24
CA THR A 813 -33.48 12.89 -9.49
C THR A 813 -33.08 13.26 -8.06
N GLN A 814 -32.30 14.33 -7.89
CA GLN A 814 -31.93 14.83 -6.57
C GLN A 814 -33.16 15.31 -5.77
N LEU A 815 -34.08 16.05 -6.40
CA LEU A 815 -35.27 16.56 -5.72
C LEU A 815 -36.17 15.42 -5.23
N ARG A 816 -36.41 14.37 -6.04
CA ARG A 816 -37.16 13.19 -5.59
C ARG A 816 -36.48 12.49 -4.41
N ALA A 817 -35.16 12.34 -4.45
CA ALA A 817 -34.40 11.78 -3.34
C ALA A 817 -34.53 12.61 -2.06
N ILE A 818 -34.44 13.93 -2.17
CA ILE A 818 -34.64 14.87 -1.05
C ILE A 818 -36.06 14.77 -0.49
N LEU A 819 -37.08 14.72 -1.35
CA LEU A 819 -38.49 14.66 -0.93
C LEU A 819 -38.82 13.40 -0.11
N ARG A 820 -38.09 12.30 -0.32
CA ARG A 820 -38.24 11.08 0.50
C ARG A 820 -37.88 11.28 1.97
N THR A 821 -37.10 12.32 2.32
CA THR A 821 -36.80 12.62 3.73
C THR A 821 -37.89 13.41 4.43
N ALA A 822 -38.82 14.01 3.68
CA ALA A 822 -39.87 14.86 4.24
C ALA A 822 -40.79 14.12 5.22
N THR A 823 -40.88 12.78 5.11
CA THR A 823 -41.66 11.94 6.04
C THR A 823 -40.93 11.58 7.33
N ILE A 824 -39.63 11.87 7.42
CA ILE A 824 -38.75 11.46 8.54
C ILE A 824 -38.48 12.63 9.49
N GLY A 825 -38.24 13.83 8.96
CA GLY A 825 -37.84 14.99 9.77
C GLY A 825 -38.22 16.34 9.16
N ASN A 826 -37.81 17.41 9.85
CA ASN A 826 -38.11 18.80 9.51
C ASN A 826 -37.24 19.31 8.33
N LEU A 827 -37.60 18.86 7.11
CA LEU A 827 -36.87 19.14 5.88
C LEU A 827 -37.04 20.58 5.39
N HIS A 828 -35.91 21.17 4.99
CA HIS A 828 -35.82 22.43 4.25
C HIS A 828 -34.94 22.21 3.00
N VAL A 829 -35.39 22.70 1.85
CA VAL A 829 -34.65 22.59 0.57
C VAL A 829 -34.07 23.95 0.22
N MET A 830 -32.80 24.00 -0.15
CA MET A 830 -32.10 25.24 -0.48
C MET A 830 -31.43 25.19 -1.85
N PHE A 831 -31.62 26.25 -2.64
CA PHE A 831 -30.98 26.41 -3.96
C PHE A 831 -29.72 27.30 -3.88
N PRO A 832 -28.55 26.84 -4.37
CA PRO A 832 -27.31 27.62 -4.42
C PRO A 832 -27.23 28.55 -5.65
N MET A 833 -26.35 29.54 -5.60
CA MET A 833 -25.96 30.44 -6.69
C MET A 833 -27.12 31.24 -7.33
N VAL A 834 -28.21 31.42 -6.58
CA VAL A 834 -29.36 32.21 -7.02
C VAL A 834 -28.94 33.66 -7.22
N THR A 835 -29.30 34.21 -8.38
CA THR A 835 -29.02 35.61 -8.76
C THR A 835 -30.29 36.37 -9.09
N THR A 836 -31.29 35.69 -9.64
CA THR A 836 -32.55 36.26 -10.14
C THR A 836 -33.76 35.54 -9.55
N ILE A 837 -34.90 36.24 -9.53
CA ILE A 837 -36.18 35.66 -9.10
C ILE A 837 -36.62 34.55 -10.06
N ASP A 838 -36.36 34.70 -11.35
CA ASP A 838 -36.75 33.73 -12.38
C ASP A 838 -36.09 32.35 -12.17
N GLU A 839 -34.82 32.32 -11.73
CA GLU A 839 -34.13 31.07 -11.35
C GLU A 839 -34.86 30.36 -10.19
N VAL A 840 -35.30 31.12 -9.18
CA VAL A 840 -36.04 30.57 -8.03
C VAL A 840 -37.39 30.03 -8.46
N LEU A 841 -38.14 30.77 -9.28
CA LEU A 841 -39.45 30.35 -9.79
C LEU A 841 -39.33 29.08 -10.64
N ALA A 842 -38.30 29.00 -11.50
CA ALA A 842 -38.04 27.82 -12.31
C ALA A 842 -37.67 26.60 -11.46
N ALA A 843 -36.78 26.77 -10.48
CA ALA A 843 -36.39 25.68 -9.57
C ALA A 843 -37.56 25.19 -8.71
N LYS A 844 -38.35 26.11 -8.14
CA LYS A 844 -39.57 25.80 -7.38
C LYS A 844 -40.60 25.06 -8.23
N LYS A 845 -40.77 25.44 -9.49
CA LYS A 845 -41.70 24.76 -10.41
C LYS A 845 -41.32 23.28 -10.54
N ILE A 846 -40.04 22.98 -10.79
CA ILE A 846 -39.56 21.59 -10.90
C ILE A 846 -39.75 20.84 -9.57
N LEU A 847 -39.37 21.44 -8.44
CA LEU A 847 -39.57 20.84 -7.11
C LEU A 847 -41.04 20.50 -6.84
N PHE A 848 -41.97 21.41 -7.14
CA PHE A 848 -43.39 21.19 -6.89
C PHE A 848 -44.03 20.18 -7.87
N GLU A 849 -43.52 20.08 -9.10
CA GLU A 849 -43.90 19.01 -10.03
C GLU A 849 -43.51 17.63 -9.46
N GLU A 850 -42.31 17.49 -8.91
CA GLU A 850 -41.86 16.22 -8.32
C GLU A 850 -42.51 15.94 -6.95
N ALA A 851 -42.81 16.98 -6.16
CA ALA A 851 -43.41 16.83 -4.83
C ALA A 851 -44.90 16.44 -4.86
N GLY A 852 -45.63 16.78 -5.93
CA GLY A 852 -47.06 16.52 -6.04
C GLY A 852 -47.83 17.04 -4.81
N ASP A 853 -48.58 16.15 -4.15
CA ASP A 853 -49.38 16.50 -2.97
C ASP A 853 -48.53 16.91 -1.75
N GLN A 854 -47.26 16.51 -1.68
CA GLN A 854 -46.35 16.84 -0.57
C GLN A 854 -45.83 18.28 -0.63
N ALA A 855 -46.04 19.00 -1.75
CA ALA A 855 -45.50 20.34 -1.99
C ALA A 855 -45.84 21.35 -0.89
N ARG A 856 -46.98 21.21 -0.22
CA ARG A 856 -47.42 22.14 0.84
C ARG A 856 -46.59 22.06 2.14
N GLY A 857 -45.87 20.95 2.35
CA GLY A 857 -45.07 20.73 3.55
C GLY A 857 -43.58 21.05 3.39
N VAL A 858 -43.13 21.30 2.16
CA VAL A 858 -41.71 21.52 1.85
C VAL A 858 -41.39 23.00 1.98
N LYS A 859 -40.50 23.34 2.92
CA LYS A 859 -39.97 24.71 3.05
C LYS A 859 -38.84 24.91 2.06
N VAL A 860 -38.90 26.00 1.30
CA VAL A 860 -37.92 26.30 0.25
C VAL A 860 -37.18 27.58 0.59
N GLY A 861 -35.86 27.53 0.57
CA GLY A 861 -34.99 28.69 0.76
C GLY A 861 -33.98 28.83 -0.37
N VAL A 862 -33.22 29.91 -0.31
CA VAL A 862 -32.13 30.17 -1.26
C VAL A 862 -30.86 30.58 -0.52
N MET A 863 -29.72 30.20 -1.08
CA MET A 863 -28.44 30.68 -0.60
C MET A 863 -28.18 32.09 -1.13
N ILE A 864 -28.02 33.05 -0.23
CA ILE A 864 -27.64 34.43 -0.58
C ILE A 864 -26.12 34.50 -0.58
N GLU A 865 -25.55 34.20 -1.74
CA GLU A 865 -24.09 34.15 -1.93
C GLU A 865 -23.60 34.97 -3.12
N VAL A 866 -24.51 35.61 -3.85
CA VAL A 866 -24.21 36.55 -4.94
C VAL A 866 -24.67 37.96 -4.53
N PRO A 867 -23.86 39.02 -4.74
CA PRO A 867 -24.23 40.38 -4.33
C PRO A 867 -25.57 40.85 -4.91
N ALA A 868 -25.88 40.46 -6.15
CA ALA A 868 -27.16 40.76 -6.78
C ALA A 868 -28.35 40.25 -5.95
N ALA A 869 -28.28 39.02 -5.43
CA ALA A 869 -29.33 38.43 -4.60
C ALA A 869 -29.51 39.18 -3.27
N ALA A 870 -28.41 39.60 -2.63
CA ALA A 870 -28.46 40.42 -1.42
C ALA A 870 -29.12 41.80 -1.68
N LEU A 871 -28.85 42.41 -2.84
CA LEU A 871 -29.44 43.70 -3.23
C LEU A 871 -30.96 43.61 -3.49
N ILE A 872 -31.47 42.44 -3.88
CA ILE A 872 -32.90 42.20 -4.14
C ILE A 872 -33.55 41.27 -3.10
N ALA A 873 -32.95 41.16 -1.90
CA ALA A 873 -33.37 40.21 -0.88
C ALA A 873 -34.85 40.38 -0.50
N GLY A 874 -35.36 41.62 -0.40
CA GLY A 874 -36.78 41.88 -0.12
C GLY A 874 -37.73 41.32 -1.18
N GLN A 875 -37.37 41.40 -2.46
CA GLN A 875 -38.17 40.80 -3.53
C GLN A 875 -38.08 39.27 -3.52
N LEU A 876 -36.89 38.70 -3.29
CA LEU A 876 -36.70 37.25 -3.17
C LEU A 876 -37.48 36.66 -1.99
N ALA A 877 -37.57 37.38 -0.87
CA ALA A 877 -38.19 36.92 0.37
C ALA A 877 -39.70 36.67 0.24
N ARG A 878 -40.35 37.25 -0.78
CA ARG A 878 -41.75 36.98 -1.12
C ARG A 878 -41.96 35.59 -1.70
N GLU A 879 -40.93 35.05 -2.33
CA GLU A 879 -40.98 33.80 -3.07
C GLU A 879 -40.43 32.61 -2.30
N VAL A 880 -39.79 32.82 -1.14
CA VAL A 880 -39.15 31.75 -0.36
C VAL A 880 -39.52 31.81 1.12
N ASP A 881 -39.18 30.75 1.86
CA ASP A 881 -39.45 30.60 3.28
C ASP A 881 -38.31 31.06 4.18
N PHE A 882 -37.07 31.05 3.66
CA PHE A 882 -35.88 31.47 4.39
C PHE A 882 -34.70 31.78 3.47
N PHE A 883 -33.68 32.42 4.04
CA PHE A 883 -32.38 32.59 3.41
C PHE A 883 -31.29 31.92 4.23
N SER A 884 -30.21 31.47 3.56
CA SER A 884 -28.95 31.20 4.23
C SER A 884 -27.82 31.92 3.50
N ILE A 885 -26.98 32.67 4.20
CA ILE A 885 -25.93 33.47 3.60
C ILE A 885 -24.66 32.61 3.46
N GLY A 886 -24.27 32.36 2.21
CA GLY A 886 -23.02 31.70 1.85
C GLY A 886 -21.86 32.71 1.81
N THR A 887 -21.33 33.10 2.96
CA THR A 887 -20.36 34.23 3.03
C THR A 887 -19.05 33.98 2.32
N ASN A 888 -18.67 32.72 2.07
CA ASN A 888 -17.45 32.40 1.34
C ASN A 888 -17.53 32.88 -0.12
N ASP A 889 -18.64 32.59 -0.80
CA ASP A 889 -18.88 33.01 -2.18
C ASP A 889 -19.34 34.48 -2.22
N LEU A 890 -20.13 34.95 -1.24
CA LEU A 890 -20.52 36.36 -1.15
C LEU A 890 -19.30 37.28 -1.02
N THR A 891 -18.32 36.92 -0.18
CA THR A 891 -17.07 37.68 -0.02
C THR A 891 -16.29 37.70 -1.32
N GLN A 892 -16.15 36.55 -1.97
CA GLN A 892 -15.43 36.42 -3.23
C GLN A 892 -16.02 37.32 -4.32
N TYR A 893 -17.33 37.30 -4.53
CA TYR A 893 -17.97 38.11 -5.57
C TYR A 893 -18.08 39.59 -5.19
N THR A 894 -18.25 39.91 -3.91
CA THR A 894 -18.31 41.32 -3.44
C THR A 894 -16.96 42.01 -3.57
N LEU A 895 -15.88 41.32 -3.21
CA LEU A 895 -14.53 41.88 -3.26
C LEU A 895 -13.83 41.62 -4.61
N ALA A 896 -14.43 40.80 -5.47
CA ALA A 896 -13.82 40.28 -6.69
C ALA A 896 -12.45 39.62 -6.44
N MET A 897 -12.36 38.87 -5.34
CA MET A 897 -11.13 38.18 -4.90
C MET A 897 -11.38 36.69 -4.80
N ASP A 898 -10.75 35.92 -5.70
CA ASP A 898 -10.80 34.46 -5.66
C ASP A 898 -10.09 33.94 -4.40
N ARG A 899 -10.81 33.15 -3.60
CA ARG A 899 -10.30 32.53 -2.37
C ARG A 899 -9.25 31.44 -2.63
N GLY A 900 -9.26 30.84 -3.82
CA GLY A 900 -8.21 29.91 -4.27
C GLY A 900 -6.95 30.61 -4.75
N HIS A 901 -6.98 31.94 -4.95
CA HIS A 901 -5.84 32.67 -5.49
C HIS A 901 -4.77 32.97 -4.41
N PRO A 902 -3.52 32.45 -4.53
CA PRO A 902 -2.52 32.47 -3.46
C PRO A 902 -2.18 33.85 -2.86
N LYS A 903 -2.28 34.92 -3.67
CA LYS A 903 -1.98 36.30 -3.23
C LYS A 903 -3.18 37.05 -2.67
N LEU A 904 -4.40 36.66 -3.06
CA LEU A 904 -5.62 37.40 -2.75
C LEU A 904 -6.42 36.75 -1.61
N ALA A 905 -6.26 35.44 -1.41
CA ALA A 905 -6.94 34.68 -0.36
C ALA A 905 -6.82 35.33 1.03
N ARG A 906 -5.64 35.90 1.38
CA ARG A 906 -5.42 36.59 2.67
C ARG A 906 -6.18 37.91 2.81
N GLN A 907 -6.59 38.51 1.70
CA GLN A 907 -7.31 39.79 1.66
C GLN A 907 -8.83 39.58 1.57
N ALA A 908 -9.28 38.38 1.19
CA ALA A 908 -10.68 37.99 1.14
C ALA A 908 -11.24 37.73 2.55
N ASP A 909 -11.57 38.80 3.27
CA ASP A 909 -12.08 38.76 4.64
C ASP A 909 -13.61 38.97 4.68
N ALA A 910 -14.34 38.01 5.23
CA ALA A 910 -15.79 38.10 5.38
C ALA A 910 -16.24 39.18 6.38
N LEU A 911 -15.35 39.65 7.27
CA LEU A 911 -15.59 40.81 8.14
C LEU A 911 -15.41 42.16 7.44
N HIS A 912 -15.14 42.16 6.13
CA HIS A 912 -15.07 43.40 5.37
C HIS A 912 -16.41 44.17 5.46
N PRO A 913 -16.40 45.50 5.73
CA PRO A 913 -17.63 46.28 5.90
C PRO A 913 -18.64 46.17 4.74
N ALA A 914 -18.16 46.04 3.50
CA ALA A 914 -19.04 45.82 2.35
C ALA A 914 -19.83 44.50 2.43
N VAL A 915 -19.20 43.41 2.89
CA VAL A 915 -19.85 42.11 3.05
C VAL A 915 -20.84 42.17 4.21
N LEU A 916 -20.46 42.77 5.35
CA LEU A 916 -21.34 42.96 6.50
C LEU A 916 -22.58 43.81 6.18
N ARG A 917 -22.44 44.82 5.30
CA ARG A 917 -23.58 45.60 4.79
C ARG A 917 -24.54 44.74 3.97
N LEU A 918 -24.02 43.88 3.09
CA LEU A 918 -24.86 42.96 2.31
C LEU A 918 -25.56 41.94 3.20
N ILE A 919 -24.91 41.47 4.28
CA ILE A 919 -25.55 40.63 5.30
C ILE A 919 -26.72 41.38 5.95
N GLY A 920 -26.49 42.60 6.45
CA GLY A 920 -27.54 43.43 7.05
C GLY A 920 -28.71 43.69 6.10
N MET A 921 -28.43 44.06 4.84
CA MET A 921 -29.48 44.25 3.82
C MET A 921 -30.29 42.97 3.56
N THR A 922 -29.64 41.81 3.59
CA THR A 922 -30.31 40.52 3.41
C THR A 922 -31.23 40.22 4.58
N VAL A 923 -30.77 40.46 5.81
CA VAL A 923 -31.58 40.31 7.03
C VAL A 923 -32.79 41.24 7.00
N ASP A 924 -32.57 42.54 6.77
CA ASP A 924 -33.64 43.53 6.70
C ASP A 924 -34.71 43.15 5.66
N GLY A 925 -34.27 42.74 4.47
CA GLY A 925 -35.18 42.33 3.38
C GLY A 925 -35.98 41.07 3.69
N ALA A 926 -35.41 40.11 4.42
CA ALA A 926 -36.12 38.89 4.85
C ALA A 926 -37.12 39.17 5.97
N HIS A 927 -36.68 39.93 6.98
CA HIS A 927 -37.46 40.26 8.17
C HIS A 927 -38.68 41.13 7.83
N GLU A 928 -38.59 42.02 6.82
CA GLU A 928 -39.76 42.77 6.30
C GLU A 928 -40.91 41.83 5.87
N HIS A 929 -40.58 40.62 5.43
CA HIS A 929 -41.53 39.60 4.99
C HIS A 929 -41.74 38.46 6.02
N GLY A 930 -41.24 38.63 7.25
CA GLY A 930 -41.35 37.64 8.32
C GLY A 930 -40.61 36.33 8.06
N LYS A 931 -39.57 36.37 7.21
CA LYS A 931 -38.70 35.23 6.89
C LYS A 931 -37.43 35.31 7.73
N TRP A 932 -36.86 34.17 8.08
CA TRP A 932 -35.62 34.10 8.87
C TRP A 932 -34.38 33.98 7.97
N VAL A 933 -33.22 34.35 8.51
CA VAL A 933 -31.93 34.34 7.82
C VAL A 933 -30.89 33.58 8.62
N GLY A 934 -30.35 32.53 8.01
CA GLY A 934 -29.17 31.82 8.50
C GLY A 934 -27.87 32.29 7.87
N VAL A 935 -26.74 31.90 8.45
CA VAL A 935 -25.39 32.05 7.86
C VAL A 935 -24.67 30.71 7.94
N CYS A 936 -24.26 30.17 6.79
CA CYS A 936 -23.57 28.87 6.69
C CYS A 936 -22.13 28.97 6.16
N GLY A 937 -21.66 30.18 5.83
CA GLY A 937 -20.27 30.42 5.46
C GLY A 937 -19.31 30.40 6.66
N GLY A 938 -18.00 30.36 6.41
CA GLY A 938 -16.98 30.14 7.45
C GLY A 938 -17.00 31.15 8.60
N ILE A 939 -17.49 32.37 8.33
CA ILE A 939 -17.65 33.42 9.34
C ILE A 939 -18.61 33.04 10.48
N ALA A 940 -19.57 32.13 10.26
CA ALA A 940 -20.47 31.68 11.32
C ALA A 940 -19.71 30.89 12.42
N SER A 941 -18.59 30.25 12.07
CA SER A 941 -17.70 29.58 13.01
C SER A 941 -16.65 30.51 13.65
N ASP A 942 -16.59 31.79 13.25
CA ASP A 942 -15.65 32.77 13.83
C ASP A 942 -16.30 33.42 15.07
N ALA A 943 -15.81 33.07 16.27
CA ALA A 943 -16.32 33.59 17.53
C ALA A 943 -16.25 35.14 17.63
N MET A 944 -15.31 35.78 16.93
CA MET A 944 -15.23 37.24 16.87
C MET A 944 -16.39 37.85 16.08
N ALA A 945 -16.88 37.16 15.06
CA ALA A 945 -17.94 37.64 14.18
C ALA A 945 -19.34 37.45 14.77
N VAL A 946 -19.54 36.45 15.64
CA VAL A 946 -20.85 36.10 16.22
C VAL A 946 -21.62 37.30 16.79
N PRO A 947 -21.04 38.17 17.64
CA PRO A 947 -21.78 39.32 18.17
C PRO A 947 -22.24 40.29 17.08
N VAL A 948 -21.46 40.45 16.01
CA VAL A 948 -21.84 41.30 14.87
C VAL A 948 -22.95 40.67 14.06
N LEU A 949 -22.85 39.38 13.72
CA LEU A 949 -23.86 38.67 12.94
C LEU A 949 -25.22 38.69 13.65
N VAL A 950 -25.24 38.40 14.94
CA VAL A 950 -26.48 38.47 15.75
C VAL A 950 -26.95 39.91 15.90
N GLY A 951 -26.05 40.87 16.07
CA GLY A 951 -26.38 42.30 16.10
C GLY A 951 -27.01 42.82 14.81
N LEU A 952 -26.65 42.24 13.66
CA LEU A 952 -27.28 42.49 12.37
C LEU A 952 -28.64 41.80 12.21
N GLY A 953 -29.03 40.91 13.14
CA GLY A 953 -30.32 40.22 13.16
C GLY A 953 -30.31 38.83 12.53
N VAL A 954 -29.15 38.18 12.39
CA VAL A 954 -29.08 36.77 11.93
C VAL A 954 -29.79 35.85 12.94
N ASP A 955 -30.68 35.00 12.44
CA ASP A 955 -31.53 34.10 13.24
C ASP A 955 -30.89 32.72 13.47
N GLU A 956 -30.05 32.25 12.53
CA GLU A 956 -29.42 30.94 12.55
C GLU A 956 -27.92 31.03 12.19
N LEU A 957 -27.06 30.38 12.98
CA LEU A 957 -25.64 30.21 12.72
C LEU A 957 -25.33 28.75 12.46
N SER A 958 -25.04 28.42 11.20
CA SER A 958 -24.63 27.07 10.79
C SER A 958 -23.11 26.98 10.76
N VAL A 959 -22.56 26.21 11.71
CA VAL A 959 -21.13 26.21 12.05
C VAL A 959 -20.49 24.84 11.85
N SER A 960 -19.16 24.76 11.87
CA SER A 960 -18.47 23.46 11.90
C SER A 960 -18.75 22.73 13.21
N VAL A 961 -18.90 21.40 13.19
CA VAL A 961 -19.21 20.58 14.38
C VAL A 961 -18.35 20.91 15.61
N PRO A 962 -17.02 21.08 15.52
CA PRO A 962 -16.20 21.42 16.70
C PRO A 962 -16.47 22.80 17.29
N ALA A 963 -17.04 23.73 16.51
CA ALA A 963 -17.26 25.11 16.92
C ALA A 963 -18.57 25.29 17.71
N VAL A 964 -19.52 24.34 17.65
CA VAL A 964 -20.87 24.46 18.25
C VAL A 964 -20.82 24.94 19.70
N GLY A 965 -20.04 24.29 20.56
CA GLY A 965 -19.93 24.68 21.98
C GLY A 965 -19.32 26.07 22.19
N SER A 966 -18.31 26.44 21.40
CA SER A 966 -17.65 27.74 21.48
C SER A 966 -18.56 28.89 21.06
N ILE A 967 -19.35 28.70 19.99
CA ILE A 967 -20.28 29.71 19.49
C ILE A 967 -21.44 29.89 20.45
N LYS A 968 -21.98 28.79 21.01
CA LYS A 968 -23.00 28.86 22.07
C LYS A 968 -22.51 29.58 23.33
N ALA A 969 -21.28 29.32 23.76
CA ALA A 969 -20.69 30.03 24.90
C ALA A 969 -20.51 31.52 24.59
N GLN A 970 -20.08 31.87 23.38
CA GLN A 970 -19.91 33.25 22.96
C GLN A 970 -21.23 34.03 22.93
N LEU A 971 -22.30 33.42 22.40
CA LEU A 971 -23.65 34.00 22.44
C LEU A 971 -24.08 34.30 23.88
N ALA A 972 -23.86 33.35 24.79
CA ALA A 972 -24.25 33.49 26.18
C ALA A 972 -23.52 34.60 26.96
N ARG A 973 -22.48 35.22 26.37
CA ARG A 973 -21.71 36.34 26.96
C ARG A 973 -22.17 37.72 26.49
N VAL A 974 -22.98 37.82 25.44
CA VAL A 974 -23.43 39.10 24.87
C VAL A 974 -24.92 39.32 25.10
N THR A 975 -25.37 40.57 25.16
CA THR A 975 -26.81 40.91 25.12
C THR A 975 -27.18 41.31 23.69
N MET A 976 -28.45 41.21 23.33
CA MET A 976 -28.89 41.62 22.00
C MET A 976 -28.66 43.12 21.76
N ASP A 977 -28.84 43.95 22.78
CA ASP A 977 -28.60 45.39 22.69
C ASP A 977 -27.11 45.73 22.48
N SER A 978 -26.19 45.04 23.15
CA SER A 978 -24.75 45.26 22.94
C SER A 978 -24.30 44.78 21.56
N ALA A 979 -24.84 43.64 21.10
CA ALA A 979 -24.61 43.11 19.76
C ALA A 979 -25.05 44.12 18.66
N ARG A 980 -26.25 44.70 18.78
CA ARG A 980 -26.77 45.71 17.84
C ARG A 980 -25.93 46.99 17.79
N GLN A 981 -25.48 47.46 18.96
CA GLN A 981 -24.60 48.63 19.04
C GLN A 981 -23.26 48.34 18.35
N LEU A 982 -22.67 47.18 18.62
CA LEU A 982 -21.43 46.74 17.99
C LEU A 982 -21.58 46.61 16.48
N ALA A 983 -22.66 46.01 15.98
CA ALA A 983 -22.93 45.91 14.55
C ALA A 983 -23.02 47.30 13.90
N THR A 984 -23.71 48.25 14.55
CA THR A 984 -23.81 49.64 14.07
C THR A 984 -22.45 50.34 14.00
N GLU A 985 -21.58 50.09 14.97
CA GLU A 985 -20.22 50.64 15.01
C GLU A 985 -19.34 50.03 13.92
N VAL A 986 -19.34 48.71 13.80
CA VAL A 986 -18.60 47.94 12.78
C VAL A 986 -18.98 48.39 11.36
N LEU A 987 -20.26 48.63 11.09
CA LEU A 987 -20.72 49.10 9.78
C LEU A 987 -20.19 50.51 9.42
N ARG A 988 -19.72 51.32 10.38
CA ARG A 988 -19.13 52.65 10.13
C ARG A 988 -17.65 52.60 9.78
N LEU A 989 -16.98 51.47 9.99
CA LEU A 989 -15.55 51.30 9.70
C LEU A 989 -15.28 51.15 8.21
N GLY A 990 -14.03 51.41 7.80
CA GLY A 990 -13.62 51.43 6.40
C GLY A 990 -12.95 50.14 5.93
N THR A 991 -12.39 49.33 6.84
CA THR A 991 -11.56 48.17 6.50
C THR A 991 -11.82 46.96 7.40
N ALA A 992 -11.58 45.76 6.89
CA ALA A 992 -11.67 44.53 7.69
C ALA A 992 -10.69 44.50 8.88
N ALA A 993 -9.51 45.13 8.75
CA ALA A 993 -8.52 45.22 9.82
C ALA A 993 -9.03 46.06 11.00
N GLU A 994 -9.67 47.20 10.75
CA GLU A 994 -10.32 48.01 11.80
C GLU A 994 -11.43 47.22 12.48
N VAL A 995 -12.24 46.49 11.70
CA VAL A 995 -13.31 45.62 12.24
C VAL A 995 -12.72 44.56 13.17
N ARG A 996 -11.69 43.82 12.73
CA ARG A 996 -11.04 42.80 13.57
C ARG A 996 -10.39 43.39 14.82
N ALA A 997 -9.79 44.58 14.72
CA ALA A 997 -9.21 45.25 15.88
C ALA A 997 -10.28 45.61 16.92
N LEU A 998 -11.44 46.11 16.48
CA LEU A 998 -12.58 46.37 17.36
C LEU A 998 -13.14 45.09 18.00
N LEU A 999 -13.13 43.98 17.25
CA LEU A 999 -13.66 42.69 17.71
C LEU A 999 -12.65 41.85 18.51
N ALA A 1000 -11.39 42.26 18.62
CA ALA A 1000 -10.35 41.51 19.31
C ALA A 1000 -10.72 41.01 20.73
N PRO A 1001 -11.49 41.76 21.56
CA PRO A 1001 -11.94 41.27 22.87
C PRO A 1001 -12.81 40.01 22.81
N PHE A 1002 -13.42 39.72 21.66
CA PHE A 1002 -14.29 38.56 21.43
C PHE A 1002 -13.53 37.34 20.89
N ALA A 1003 -12.21 37.43 20.70
CA ALA A 1003 -11.37 36.33 20.23
C ALA A 1003 -11.09 35.26 21.31
N GLU A 1004 -11.23 35.62 22.60
CA GLU A 1004 -10.83 34.80 23.77
C GLU A 1004 -11.97 34.18 24.58
#